data_AF-A0A370S293-F1
#
_entry.id   AF-A0A370S293-F1
#
_cell.length_a   1.000
_cell.length_b   1.000
_cell.length_c   1.000
_cell.angle_alpha   90.00
_cell.angle_beta   90.00
_cell.angle_gamma   90.00
#
_symmetry.space_group_name_H-M   'P 1'
#
loop_
_entity.id
_entity.type
_entity.pdbx_description
1 polymer ?
#
loop_
_entity_poly.entity_id
_entity_poly.type
_entity_poly.pdbx_seq_one_letter_code
_entity_poly.pdbx_strand_id
1 'polypeptide(L)'
;MTGPVKHPFPMQDAVVVTELGDHANPYTESTIDFDRDNATDNETSHTQRKPNQLKDLDALFGPMKIGAYSITRRSLDALGATVNGEPLTGDNTLFRNPRRSFINSLQFNYSEIEKRIKITSFGDNYLLPTFLYEMAIARPADALAIIREEANPPLDESGYRKKTIQLLNAAQKIDLRLISDGKANYPRWALIRQYGTLGASVGLQLFGILMGLRGVHDALQVNNGGEAIFNGLGVVTEGASIAFDVATTRIGKGMIEAGNNAFKDFAKTRAGLRWSRTGGIVGGALTLPFDIMSAVRELKAAEARSGKEAADHYVGAGLNIASAAMTVVLGSAAMAGFSFAGPVGLAAGAMMAIGAQIYGAVRLVDDIDDYIELTLEERWRTGWFKFVFMEPDQDILNRYESAKARAEHARQLKTTARKYLDETMKDTTEAVVNGAFEVTLLPRREYVTQWGLKTSKIVYIPHLSDADDLIDARDGVTTQTPGAELGSADNGKNILWLLGGGNDTVTGVENKPNVFYFTNGKKVLTGGVENDRFIMQNAAQVLDNPDPDDTRHSILRGGGGRNSLEFDGTQTSQAGGRGYDLDLSAGTLHVFTPDAASEEGNRYSFKALLERINEIHTLSNGTTIVTGSKDADIIVSRGKDTIHAGDGDDTIHLHKEGAAAFGGSGQDIYNLPQTANNLSITEDGVEESAIVLDWRMDLIETWRIVKTTLEITLKFDFDDARRSKLYIHDVYRQTDGVRVLINNRITVVTRDRFHLKPDLPEQITEATSVEIKAIVTREGGQEPVTILDARLAHNVPANTFTDYYVQRHTRHSSIISGQSAALYGSRIFLDFDSSELTSVNIFFDTEIDWEHSSPSDKINITCSYYFHFEDKVLEISKFATHKAMTLEDALQKIVNNQINHGYSLVFRDGKVHTVTLTKEMAAAPRTDLYRLARNSRSFAPVALPLKMKPDTYFFRLPEQAPYELGDRNSCSLLTYIPGQSRITSIEGNGGTYLVHLCEKMIFRLSTPGGLANAVHRLDYSSTWELDARELGKFTIELLGTRLYLGSTTIHVPEYSGEDLVDQIFVIDAHGIIYTVDLIFDMVYPGGLDGRYFEPPKDDQSPWPEAFAGIADKEMRVSHMIMADGSAGHLKYNLAQRKWTLSSDPSRDISYSDLLVLNRCEHQLAKA
;
A
#
# COMPACT_ATOMS: atom_id res chain seq x y z
N MET A 1 -18.78 -1.17 10.24
CA MET A 1 -18.78 -2.52 10.84
C MET A 1 -18.05 -3.54 9.95
N THR A 2 -16.93 -4.10 10.38
CA THR A 2 -16.19 -5.14 9.64
C THR A 2 -16.31 -6.48 10.36
N GLY A 3 -17.13 -7.38 9.85
CA GLY A 3 -17.01 -8.80 10.20
C GLY A 3 -15.64 -9.33 9.76
N PRO A 4 -15.17 -10.44 10.35
CA PRO A 4 -13.90 -11.03 9.95
C PRO A 4 -13.97 -11.37 8.46
N VAL A 5 -13.09 -10.77 7.67
CA VAL A 5 -12.86 -11.15 6.28
C VAL A 5 -12.45 -12.63 6.33
N LYS A 6 -13.37 -13.53 5.97
CA LYS A 6 -13.00 -14.90 5.65
C LYS A 6 -12.06 -14.81 4.46
N HIS A 7 -10.76 -15.04 4.68
CA HIS A 7 -9.81 -15.28 3.61
C HIS A 7 -10.41 -16.35 2.68
N PRO A 8 -10.73 -16.04 1.40
CA PRO A 8 -11.49 -16.98 0.57
C PRO A 8 -10.67 -18.20 0.12
N PHE A 9 -9.38 -18.23 0.42
CA PHE A 9 -8.48 -19.30 0.01
C PHE A 9 -7.70 -19.80 1.24
N PRO A 10 -7.77 -21.09 1.59
CA PRO A 10 -6.76 -21.67 2.47
C PRO A 10 -5.39 -21.36 1.86
N MET A 11 -4.42 -20.88 2.64
CA MET A 11 -3.05 -20.64 2.17
C MET A 11 -2.48 -21.97 1.65
N GLN A 12 -2.66 -22.26 0.36
CA GLN A 12 -2.05 -23.40 -0.31
C GLN A 12 -0.59 -23.05 -0.58
N ASP A 13 0.31 -23.98 -0.30
CA ASP A 13 1.73 -23.81 -0.60
C ASP A 13 1.99 -24.03 -2.08
N ALA A 14 2.61 -23.06 -2.75
CA ALA A 14 3.05 -23.21 -4.14
C ALA A 14 4.22 -24.20 -4.28
N VAL A 15 4.94 -24.48 -3.18
CA VAL A 15 6.07 -25.41 -3.10
C VAL A 15 5.92 -26.28 -1.86
N VAL A 16 5.92 -27.60 -2.04
CA VAL A 16 5.94 -28.57 -0.94
C VAL A 16 7.27 -29.34 -0.99
N VAL A 17 8.10 -29.16 0.04
CA VAL A 17 9.42 -29.80 0.15
C VAL A 17 9.32 -31.07 0.99
N THR A 18 9.86 -32.18 0.47
CA THR A 18 10.03 -33.46 1.16
C THR A 18 11.48 -33.92 1.04
N GLU A 19 12.09 -34.41 2.12
CA GLU A 19 13.47 -34.92 2.04
C GLU A 19 13.52 -36.32 1.44
N LEU A 20 14.64 -36.68 0.82
CA LEU A 20 14.90 -38.05 0.36
C LEU A 20 15.61 -38.83 1.48
N GLY A 21 14.87 -39.63 2.27
CA GLY A 21 15.42 -40.57 3.27
C GLY A 21 14.79 -40.51 4.69
N ASP A 22 15.00 -41.58 5.47
CA ASP A 22 14.45 -41.77 6.83
C ASP A 22 15.45 -41.38 7.93
N HIS A 23 15.44 -40.11 8.35
CA HIS A 23 16.25 -39.66 9.49
C HIS A 23 15.57 -38.52 10.27
N ALA A 24 15.69 -38.53 11.59
CA ALA A 24 15.20 -37.45 12.45
C ALA A 24 16.11 -36.21 12.35
N ASN A 25 15.52 -35.02 12.53
CA ASN A 25 16.26 -33.78 12.68
C ASN A 25 17.15 -33.85 13.95
N PRO A 26 18.40 -33.38 13.89
CA PRO A 26 19.28 -33.39 15.05
C PRO A 26 18.86 -32.32 16.07
N TYR A 27 19.07 -32.61 17.35
CA TYR A 27 19.02 -31.60 18.41
C TYR A 27 20.32 -30.79 18.39
N THR A 28 20.19 -29.46 18.38
CA THR A 28 21.29 -28.49 18.37
C THR A 28 21.25 -27.64 19.65
N GLU A 29 22.28 -26.82 19.86
CA GLU A 29 22.27 -25.81 20.95
C GLU A 29 21.18 -24.75 20.77
N SER A 30 20.67 -24.58 19.55
CA SER A 30 19.55 -23.71 19.21
C SER A 30 18.18 -24.40 19.27
N THR A 31 18.10 -25.64 19.76
CA THR A 31 16.83 -26.36 19.93
C THR A 31 16.09 -25.92 21.19
N ILE A 32 14.89 -25.37 21.03
CA ILE A 32 13.95 -25.08 22.13
C ILE A 32 13.20 -26.36 22.49
N ASP A 33 13.49 -26.89 23.69
CA ASP A 33 12.80 -28.03 24.28
C ASP A 33 12.57 -27.83 25.79
N PHE A 34 11.40 -27.31 26.20
CA PHE A 34 11.12 -26.96 27.62
C PHE A 34 11.16 -28.16 28.58
N ASP A 35 11.04 -29.37 28.05
CA ASP A 35 10.94 -30.60 28.83
C ASP A 35 12.29 -31.33 28.95
N ARG A 36 13.33 -30.86 28.24
CA ARG A 36 14.67 -31.45 28.30
C ARG A 36 15.38 -31.13 29.62
N ASP A 37 15.04 -30.00 30.25
CA ASP A 37 15.63 -29.54 31.52
C ASP A 37 14.89 -30.05 32.76
N ASN A 38 13.67 -30.57 32.61
CA ASN A 38 12.88 -31.17 33.70
C ASN A 38 13.01 -32.70 33.71
N ALA A 39 14.25 -33.19 33.89
CA ALA A 39 14.51 -34.57 34.26
C ALA A 39 14.21 -34.80 35.76
N THR A 40 12.98 -34.53 36.19
CA THR A 40 12.41 -35.13 37.39
C THR A 40 11.01 -35.59 37.05
N ASP A 41 10.89 -36.90 36.83
CA ASP A 41 9.62 -37.60 36.85
C ASP A 41 8.82 -37.16 38.08
N ASN A 42 7.69 -36.51 37.84
CA ASN A 42 6.54 -36.66 38.71
C ASN A 42 5.27 -36.53 37.89
N GLU A 43 4.60 -37.68 37.76
CA GLU A 43 3.22 -37.80 37.37
C GLU A 43 2.35 -36.84 38.18
N THR A 44 1.59 -35.97 37.50
CA THR A 44 0.14 -35.77 37.69
C THR A 44 -0.32 -34.47 37.03
N SER A 45 -0.97 -34.58 35.87
CA SER A 45 -2.12 -33.73 35.54
C SER A 45 -2.97 -34.39 34.46
N HIS A 46 -4.14 -34.87 34.86
CA HIS A 46 -5.13 -35.49 34.00
C HIS A 46 -5.83 -34.46 33.10
N THR A 47 -5.33 -34.32 31.87
CA THR A 47 -6.11 -34.05 30.65
C THR A 47 -5.48 -34.86 29.50
N GLN A 48 -5.73 -36.17 29.55
CA GLN A 48 -5.14 -37.21 28.70
C GLN A 48 -5.64 -37.14 27.24
N ARG A 49 -4.73 -36.87 26.30
CA ARG A 49 -4.43 -37.65 25.06
C ARG A 49 -3.45 -36.93 24.11
N LYS A 50 -3.40 -35.59 24.11
CA LYS A 50 -2.59 -34.77 23.19
C LYS A 50 -1.06 -34.80 23.39
N PRO A 51 -0.50 -34.84 24.62
CA PRO A 51 0.96 -34.72 24.82
C PRO A 51 1.77 -35.88 24.25
N ASN A 52 1.21 -37.10 24.24
CA ASN A 52 1.92 -38.29 23.78
C ASN A 52 2.09 -38.31 22.25
N GLN A 53 1.09 -37.87 21.48
CA GLN A 53 1.18 -37.86 20.02
C GLN A 53 2.26 -36.89 19.51
N LEU A 54 2.33 -35.67 20.06
CA LEU A 54 3.37 -34.72 19.68
C LEU A 54 4.77 -35.21 20.10
N LYS A 55 4.88 -35.87 21.26
CA LYS A 55 6.12 -36.52 21.72
C LYS A 55 6.59 -37.61 20.77
N ASP A 56 5.67 -38.47 20.31
CA ASP A 56 5.97 -39.56 19.39
C ASP A 56 6.44 -39.01 18.03
N LEU A 57 5.83 -37.90 17.57
CA LEU A 57 6.28 -37.21 16.36
C LEU A 57 7.64 -36.51 16.53
N ASP A 58 7.93 -35.95 17.69
CA ASP A 58 9.26 -35.41 17.99
C ASP A 58 10.33 -36.52 18.06
N ALA A 59 9.97 -37.73 18.48
CA ALA A 59 10.86 -38.90 18.43
C ALA A 59 11.04 -39.42 16.99
N LEU A 60 9.99 -39.36 16.16
CA LEU A 60 10.01 -39.83 14.77
C LEU A 60 10.77 -38.87 13.84
N PHE A 61 10.47 -37.57 13.94
CA PHE A 61 10.97 -36.56 13.01
C PHE A 61 12.08 -35.68 13.59
N GLY A 62 12.31 -35.72 14.90
CA GLY A 62 13.14 -34.72 15.59
C GLY A 62 12.44 -33.35 15.71
N PRO A 63 13.12 -32.34 16.27
CA PRO A 63 12.58 -30.98 16.41
C PRO A 63 12.35 -30.34 15.03
N MET A 64 11.33 -29.49 14.93
CA MET A 64 11.01 -28.78 13.69
C MET A 64 11.99 -27.64 13.47
N LYS A 65 12.61 -27.60 12.28
CA LYS A 65 13.56 -26.56 11.89
C LYS A 65 12.83 -25.34 11.33
N ILE A 66 13.12 -24.17 11.86
CA ILE A 66 12.61 -22.87 11.39
C ILE A 66 13.81 -21.92 11.29
N GLY A 67 14.35 -21.75 10.08
CA GLY A 67 15.60 -21.02 9.87
C GLY A 67 16.80 -21.68 10.56
N ALA A 68 17.56 -20.90 11.33
CA ALA A 68 18.72 -21.39 12.09
C ALA A 68 18.34 -22.06 13.44
N TYR A 69 17.06 -22.03 13.81
CA TYR A 69 16.55 -22.53 15.09
C TYR A 69 15.74 -23.80 14.87
N SER A 70 15.59 -24.58 15.94
CA SER A 70 14.66 -25.71 15.95
C SER A 70 13.84 -25.74 17.24
N ILE A 71 12.64 -26.31 17.19
CA ILE A 71 11.74 -26.36 18.34
C ILE A 71 10.95 -27.67 18.33
N THR A 72 10.77 -28.30 19.49
CA THR A 72 9.95 -29.51 19.62
C THR A 72 8.46 -29.16 19.47
N ARG A 73 7.64 -30.05 18.90
CA ARG A 73 6.19 -29.85 18.77
C ARG A 73 5.54 -29.65 20.12
N ARG A 74 6.00 -30.36 21.14
CA ARG A 74 5.58 -30.14 22.54
C ARG A 74 5.90 -28.74 23.03
N SER A 75 7.08 -28.20 22.68
CA SER A 75 7.43 -26.83 23.05
C SER A 75 6.57 -25.81 22.31
N LEU A 76 6.18 -26.05 21.07
CA LEU A 76 5.19 -25.18 20.42
C LEU A 76 3.84 -25.22 21.12
N ASP A 77 3.32 -26.41 21.45
CA ASP A 77 2.05 -26.56 22.19
C ASP A 77 2.11 -25.86 23.55
N ALA A 78 3.25 -25.95 24.22
CA ALA A 78 3.56 -25.27 25.48
C ALA A 78 3.61 -23.73 25.40
N LEU A 79 3.71 -23.15 24.21
CA LEU A 79 3.58 -21.70 23.95
C LEU A 79 2.13 -21.31 23.55
N GLY A 80 1.18 -22.24 23.69
CA GLY A 80 -0.20 -22.08 23.25
C GLY A 80 -0.33 -21.95 21.74
N ALA A 81 0.55 -22.62 20.98
CA ALA A 81 0.56 -22.55 19.53
C ALA A 81 -0.76 -23.08 18.92
N THR A 82 -1.26 -22.35 17.93
CA THR A 82 -2.40 -22.72 17.12
C THR A 82 -2.11 -22.49 15.65
N VAL A 83 -2.76 -23.27 14.78
CA VAL A 83 -2.65 -23.21 13.33
C VAL A 83 -4.05 -22.98 12.79
N ASN A 84 -4.27 -21.85 12.10
CA ASN A 84 -5.60 -21.45 11.65
C ASN A 84 -6.64 -21.38 12.79
N GLY A 85 -6.20 -20.99 13.99
CA GLY A 85 -7.05 -20.92 15.19
C GLY A 85 -7.23 -22.26 15.93
N GLU A 86 -6.82 -23.39 15.36
CA GLU A 86 -6.94 -24.72 15.98
C GLU A 86 -5.66 -25.12 16.74
N PRO A 87 -5.75 -25.83 17.88
CA PRO A 87 -4.57 -26.34 18.60
C PRO A 87 -3.72 -27.31 17.79
N LEU A 88 -2.45 -27.47 18.18
CA LEU A 88 -1.58 -28.49 17.59
C LEU A 88 -2.11 -29.91 17.89
N THR A 89 -2.05 -30.77 16.88
CA THR A 89 -2.46 -32.18 16.93
C THR A 89 -1.41 -33.02 16.19
N GLY A 90 -1.45 -34.34 16.39
CA GLY A 90 -0.62 -35.25 15.60
C GLY A 90 -0.85 -35.05 14.10
N ASP A 91 -2.10 -34.89 13.68
CA ASP A 91 -2.46 -34.77 12.26
C ASP A 91 -1.97 -33.47 11.62
N ASN A 92 -2.10 -32.32 12.30
CA ASN A 92 -1.69 -31.02 11.75
C ASN A 92 -0.19 -30.71 11.96
N THR A 93 0.58 -31.64 12.54
CA THR A 93 2.05 -31.57 12.70
C THR A 93 2.78 -32.80 12.18
N LEU A 94 2.10 -33.67 11.41
CA LEU A 94 2.63 -34.89 10.80
C LEU A 94 3.52 -34.59 9.59
N PHE A 95 4.62 -33.89 9.82
CA PHE A 95 5.62 -33.60 8.79
C PHE A 95 6.97 -33.35 9.48
N ARG A 96 8.07 -33.69 8.82
CA ARG A 96 9.43 -33.38 9.32
C ARG A 96 9.76 -31.90 9.19
N ASN A 97 9.50 -31.33 8.01
CA ASN A 97 9.81 -29.94 7.68
C ASN A 97 8.50 -29.13 7.57
N PRO A 98 8.36 -28.03 8.34
CA PRO A 98 7.15 -27.24 8.33
C PRO A 98 6.93 -26.56 6.98
N ARG A 99 5.70 -26.67 6.46
CA ARG A 99 5.29 -25.94 5.26
C ARG A 99 5.18 -24.45 5.54
N ARG A 100 5.25 -23.62 4.49
CA ARG A 100 5.20 -22.17 4.64
C ARG A 100 3.83 -21.70 5.14
N SER A 101 2.75 -22.32 4.66
CA SER A 101 1.37 -22.12 5.14
C SER A 101 1.24 -22.41 6.63
N PHE A 102 1.89 -23.47 7.13
CA PHE A 102 1.95 -23.79 8.56
C PHE A 102 2.66 -22.67 9.33
N ILE A 103 3.85 -22.23 8.89
CA ILE A 103 4.59 -21.13 9.54
C ILE A 103 3.77 -19.84 9.53
N ASN A 104 3.12 -19.49 8.42
CA ASN A 104 2.34 -18.25 8.27
C ASN A 104 1.05 -18.24 9.11
N SER A 105 0.48 -19.41 9.39
CA SER A 105 -0.75 -19.56 10.17
C SER A 105 -0.52 -19.87 11.65
N LEU A 106 0.73 -20.16 12.03
CA LEU A 106 1.12 -20.46 13.40
C LEU A 106 1.01 -19.20 14.28
N GLN A 107 0.11 -19.19 15.25
CA GLN A 107 -0.02 -18.10 16.23
C GLN A 107 0.19 -18.63 17.64
N PHE A 108 0.69 -17.78 18.53
CA PHE A 108 1.01 -18.11 19.90
C PHE A 108 0.11 -17.37 20.88
N ASN A 109 -0.01 -17.94 22.08
CA ASN A 109 -0.68 -17.30 23.20
C ASN A 109 0.35 -16.52 24.02
N TYR A 110 0.13 -15.22 24.20
CA TYR A 110 1.06 -14.39 24.98
C TYR A 110 1.16 -14.84 26.44
N SER A 111 0.04 -15.21 27.06
CA SER A 111 0.00 -15.66 28.47
C SER A 111 0.83 -16.93 28.67
N GLU A 112 0.84 -17.86 27.71
CA GLU A 112 1.70 -19.05 27.75
C GLU A 112 3.17 -18.71 27.48
N ILE A 113 3.47 -17.78 26.56
CA ILE A 113 4.84 -17.26 26.36
C ILE A 113 5.36 -16.65 27.66
N GLU A 114 4.59 -15.76 28.29
CA GLU A 114 4.95 -15.10 29.54
C GLU A 114 5.21 -16.12 30.65
N LYS A 115 4.33 -17.11 30.79
CA LYS A 115 4.49 -18.21 31.73
C LYS A 115 5.80 -18.96 31.50
N ARG A 116 6.15 -19.27 30.25
CA ARG A 116 7.41 -19.93 29.90
C ARG A 116 8.61 -19.05 30.21
N ILE A 117 8.58 -17.76 29.87
CA ILE A 117 9.68 -16.83 30.20
C ILE A 117 9.94 -16.79 31.72
N LYS A 118 8.88 -16.79 32.54
CA LYS A 118 8.97 -16.75 34.01
C LYS A 118 9.50 -18.04 34.65
N ILE A 119 9.19 -19.20 34.09
CA ILE A 119 9.52 -20.50 34.71
C ILE A 119 10.76 -21.18 34.11
N THR A 120 11.16 -20.81 32.88
CA THR A 120 12.26 -21.51 32.22
C THR A 120 13.57 -20.78 32.44
N SER A 121 14.54 -21.47 33.03
CA SER A 121 15.93 -21.02 33.11
C SER A 121 16.65 -21.29 31.79
N PHE A 122 16.18 -20.72 30.67
CA PHE A 122 17.00 -20.65 29.45
C PHE A 122 18.19 -19.74 29.75
N GLY A 123 19.16 -20.30 30.48
CA GLY A 123 20.25 -19.56 31.11
C GLY A 123 20.89 -18.65 30.09
N ASP A 124 20.89 -17.35 30.35
CA ASP A 124 21.60 -16.27 29.65
C ASP A 124 21.52 -16.21 28.10
N ASN A 125 20.76 -17.09 27.43
CA ASN A 125 20.92 -17.38 25.99
C ASN A 125 19.82 -16.79 25.10
N TYR A 126 18.78 -16.17 25.66
CA TYR A 126 17.75 -15.43 24.90
C TYR A 126 17.11 -16.21 23.72
N LEU A 127 17.02 -17.55 23.81
CA LEU A 127 16.60 -18.42 22.71
C LEU A 127 15.15 -18.16 22.27
N LEU A 128 14.21 -18.09 23.22
CA LEU A 128 12.80 -17.87 22.95
C LEU A 128 12.50 -16.50 22.29
N PRO A 129 12.98 -15.34 22.82
CA PRO A 129 12.74 -14.06 22.15
C PRO A 129 13.40 -13.99 20.77
N THR A 130 14.57 -14.63 20.58
CA THR A 130 15.24 -14.68 19.28
C THR A 130 14.47 -15.58 18.28
N PHE A 131 13.89 -16.69 18.74
CA PHE A 131 13.02 -17.54 17.91
C PHE A 131 11.74 -16.82 17.46
N LEU A 132 11.07 -16.09 18.35
CA LEU A 132 9.89 -15.27 18.00
C LEU A 132 10.25 -14.19 16.97
N TYR A 133 11.40 -13.54 17.14
CA TYR A 133 11.95 -12.57 16.19
C TYR A 133 12.21 -13.17 14.80
N GLU A 134 12.84 -14.35 14.74
CA GLU A 134 13.08 -15.08 13.48
C GLU A 134 11.79 -15.47 12.77
N MET A 135 10.78 -15.94 13.52
CA MET A 135 9.47 -16.22 12.94
C MET A 135 8.79 -14.97 12.39
N ALA A 136 8.98 -13.81 13.03
CA ALA A 136 8.41 -12.55 12.55
C ALA A 136 8.97 -12.19 11.18
N ILE A 137 10.30 -12.21 11.08
CA ILE A 137 11.04 -11.86 9.87
C ILE A 137 10.81 -12.85 8.73
N ALA A 138 10.60 -14.13 9.05
CA ALA A 138 10.40 -15.17 8.03
C ALA A 138 9.03 -15.07 7.33
N ARG A 139 8.06 -14.37 7.92
CA ARG A 139 6.68 -14.28 7.44
C ARG A 139 6.48 -13.06 6.54
N PRO A 140 5.57 -13.15 5.55
CA PRO A 140 5.20 -11.98 4.76
C PRO A 140 4.39 -10.98 5.61
N ALA A 141 4.38 -9.70 5.20
CA ALA A 141 3.73 -8.63 5.95
C ALA A 141 2.21 -8.78 6.12
N ASP A 142 1.56 -9.60 5.27
CA ASP A 142 0.13 -9.91 5.27
C ASP A 142 -0.22 -11.23 5.99
N ALA A 143 0.76 -11.97 6.52
CA ALA A 143 0.49 -13.13 7.35
C ALA A 143 -0.14 -12.73 8.70
N LEU A 144 -0.86 -13.68 9.32
CA LEU A 144 -1.45 -13.48 10.64
C LEU A 144 -0.37 -13.07 11.65
N ALA A 145 -0.73 -12.15 12.54
CA ALA A 145 0.15 -11.72 13.63
C ALA A 145 0.61 -12.92 14.46
N ILE A 146 1.89 -12.93 14.86
CA ILE A 146 2.51 -14.02 15.62
C ILE A 146 1.76 -14.28 16.93
N ILE A 147 1.34 -13.21 17.60
CA ILE A 147 0.55 -13.31 18.84
C ILE A 147 -0.93 -13.22 18.49
N ARG A 148 -1.70 -14.22 18.92
CA ARG A 148 -3.14 -14.25 18.72
C ARG A 148 -3.83 -13.23 19.62
N GLU A 149 -4.83 -12.54 19.08
CA GLU A 149 -5.72 -11.68 19.85
C GLU A 149 -6.69 -12.51 20.69
N GLU A 150 -6.80 -12.20 21.98
CA GLU A 150 -7.67 -12.91 22.91
C GLU A 150 -8.98 -12.12 23.08
N ALA A 151 -10.13 -12.81 23.15
CA ALA A 151 -11.43 -12.15 23.27
C ALA A 151 -11.60 -11.39 24.61
N ASN A 152 -10.96 -11.87 25.67
CA ASN A 152 -10.90 -11.24 26.99
C ASN A 152 -9.47 -11.37 27.53
N PRO A 153 -8.52 -10.53 27.08
CA PRO A 153 -7.16 -10.62 27.57
C PRO A 153 -7.08 -10.24 29.05
N PRO A 154 -6.21 -10.86 29.85
CA PRO A 154 -5.93 -10.39 31.21
C PRO A 154 -5.42 -8.94 31.19
N LEU A 155 -5.70 -8.19 32.27
CA LEU A 155 -5.27 -6.79 32.43
C LEU A 155 -3.75 -6.68 32.29
N ASP A 156 -3.28 -5.95 31.27
CA ASP A 156 -1.86 -5.71 31.00
C ASP A 156 -1.34 -4.53 31.85
N GLU A 157 -1.31 -4.70 33.17
CA GLU A 157 -0.87 -3.66 34.12
C GLU A 157 0.58 -3.19 33.86
N SER A 158 1.41 -4.06 33.28
CA SER A 158 2.84 -3.80 32.99
C SER A 158 3.13 -3.22 31.60
N GLY A 159 2.20 -3.36 30.65
CA GLY A 159 2.37 -2.95 29.25
C GLY A 159 3.25 -3.87 28.40
N TYR A 160 3.81 -4.96 28.95
CA TYR A 160 4.73 -5.86 28.23
C TYR A 160 4.04 -6.67 27.12
N ARG A 161 2.76 -7.00 27.28
CA ARG A 161 1.98 -7.70 26.25
C ARG A 161 1.84 -6.82 25.02
N LYS A 162 1.38 -5.57 25.20
CA LYS A 162 1.25 -4.60 24.11
C LYS A 162 2.59 -4.38 23.39
N LYS A 163 3.68 -4.21 24.15
CA LYS A 163 5.02 -3.97 23.60
C LYS A 163 5.58 -5.14 22.80
N THR A 164 5.42 -6.37 23.27
CA THR A 164 5.85 -7.58 22.54
C THR A 164 5.12 -7.73 21.21
N ILE A 165 3.80 -7.52 21.21
CA ILE A 165 2.98 -7.57 19.99
C ILE A 165 3.45 -6.50 18.99
N GLN A 166 3.70 -5.27 19.45
CA GLN A 166 4.19 -4.18 18.61
C GLN A 166 5.55 -4.49 17.98
N LEU A 167 6.51 -4.99 18.77
CA LEU A 167 7.86 -5.33 18.31
C LEU A 167 7.85 -6.46 17.27
N LEU A 168 7.08 -7.53 17.51
CA LEU A 168 6.97 -8.65 16.56
C LEU A 168 6.25 -8.23 15.27
N ASN A 169 5.19 -7.42 15.37
CA ASN A 169 4.50 -6.88 14.20
C ASN A 169 5.39 -5.91 13.40
N ALA A 170 6.26 -5.13 14.07
CA ALA A 170 7.25 -4.29 13.40
C ALA A 170 8.28 -5.14 12.66
N ALA A 171 8.83 -6.19 13.29
CA ALA A 171 9.76 -7.11 12.65
C ALA A 171 9.18 -7.78 11.39
N GLN A 172 7.92 -8.23 11.45
CA GLN A 172 7.24 -8.87 10.31
C GLN A 172 7.01 -7.93 9.11
N LYS A 173 6.97 -6.61 9.36
CA LYS A 173 6.77 -5.61 8.31
C LYS A 173 8.07 -5.14 7.64
N ILE A 174 9.24 -5.50 8.17
CA ILE A 174 10.54 -5.14 7.58
C ILE A 174 10.88 -6.05 6.40
N ASP A 175 11.09 -5.48 5.21
CA ASP A 175 11.49 -6.24 4.03
C ASP A 175 13.02 -6.40 3.93
N LEU A 176 13.51 -7.61 4.24
CA LEU A 176 14.94 -7.95 4.16
C LEU A 176 15.49 -8.16 2.74
N ARG A 177 14.66 -8.06 1.68
CA ARG A 177 15.11 -8.29 0.29
C ARG A 177 15.89 -7.10 -0.28
N LEU A 178 15.65 -5.91 0.26
CA LEU A 178 16.32 -4.65 -0.10
C LEU A 178 17.83 -4.62 0.24
N ILE A 179 18.35 -5.68 0.88
CA ILE A 179 19.73 -5.74 1.39
C ILE A 179 20.64 -6.54 0.44
N SER A 180 20.10 -7.28 -0.55
CA SER A 180 20.84 -8.38 -1.20
C SER A 180 20.86 -8.42 -2.74
N ASP A 181 20.18 -7.54 -3.47
CA ASP A 181 20.11 -7.71 -4.93
C ASP A 181 21.10 -6.84 -5.70
N GLY A 182 22.01 -7.51 -6.41
CA GLY A 182 23.01 -6.91 -7.28
C GLY A 182 22.43 -6.12 -8.47
N LYS A 183 23.19 -5.07 -8.84
CA LYS A 183 23.13 -4.22 -10.05
C LYS A 183 21.72 -3.97 -10.61
N ALA A 184 20.90 -3.19 -9.90
CA ALA A 184 19.84 -2.45 -10.57
C ALA A 184 20.46 -1.42 -11.54
N ASN A 185 19.90 -1.26 -12.74
CA ASN A 185 20.26 -0.16 -13.65
C ASN A 185 19.61 1.13 -13.11
N TYR A 186 20.33 1.79 -12.22
CA TYR A 186 19.91 3.07 -11.68
C TYR A 186 19.94 4.17 -12.75
N PRO A 187 19.03 5.17 -12.68
CA PRO A 187 19.11 6.35 -13.54
C PRO A 187 20.49 6.99 -13.48
N ARG A 188 20.94 7.64 -14.57
CA ARG A 188 22.30 8.22 -14.65
C ARG A 188 22.60 9.26 -13.56
N TRP A 189 21.57 9.92 -13.03
CA TRP A 189 21.71 10.89 -11.95
C TRP A 189 21.88 10.23 -10.57
N ALA A 190 21.56 8.95 -10.42
CA ALA A 190 21.59 8.26 -9.14
C ALA A 190 23.00 7.78 -8.79
N LEU A 191 23.45 8.11 -7.58
CA LEU A 191 24.68 7.63 -6.98
C LEU A 191 24.33 6.55 -5.95
N ILE A 192 24.80 5.34 -6.21
CA ILE A 192 24.80 4.28 -5.21
C ILE A 192 26.17 4.38 -4.55
N ARG A 193 26.22 4.81 -3.29
CA ARG A 193 27.48 4.64 -2.55
C ARG A 193 27.67 3.14 -2.37
N GLN A 194 28.70 2.55 -3.00
CA GLN A 194 29.11 1.15 -2.83
C GLN A 194 29.61 0.82 -1.40
N TYR A 195 29.17 1.56 -0.38
CA TYR A 195 29.65 1.48 0.99
C TYR A 195 28.48 1.42 1.96
N GLY A 196 28.10 0.22 2.40
CA GLY A 196 27.62 -0.18 3.73
C GLY A 196 26.56 0.62 4.54
N THR A 197 26.11 1.82 4.15
CA THR A 197 25.27 2.68 4.99
C THR A 197 23.78 2.33 4.92
N LEU A 198 23.34 1.78 3.79
CA LEU A 198 21.98 1.28 3.54
C LEU A 198 21.62 0.08 4.44
N GLY A 199 22.57 -0.84 4.61
CA GLY A 199 22.43 -1.96 5.53
C GLY A 199 22.44 -1.51 6.99
N ALA A 200 23.17 -0.45 7.34
CA ALA A 200 23.36 0.00 8.72
C ALA A 200 22.06 0.49 9.40
N SER A 201 21.18 1.23 8.71
CA SER A 201 19.93 1.75 9.29
C SER A 201 18.88 0.65 9.51
N VAL A 202 18.66 -0.19 8.51
CA VAL A 202 17.77 -1.36 8.61
C VAL A 202 18.34 -2.37 9.61
N GLY A 203 19.66 -2.57 9.63
CA GLY A 203 20.36 -3.38 10.63
C GLY A 203 20.19 -2.88 12.06
N LEU A 204 20.22 -1.57 12.29
CA LEU A 204 19.98 -0.95 13.60
C LEU A 204 18.52 -1.10 14.06
N GLN A 205 17.54 -0.95 13.17
CA GLN A 205 16.13 -1.22 13.49
C GLN A 205 15.90 -2.69 13.86
N LEU A 206 16.46 -3.60 13.06
CA LEU A 206 16.37 -5.04 13.27
C LEU A 206 17.04 -5.44 14.60
N PHE A 207 18.21 -4.89 14.90
CA PHE A 207 18.89 -5.07 16.17
C PHE A 207 18.09 -4.47 17.34
N GLY A 208 17.54 -3.26 17.17
CA GLY A 208 16.71 -2.58 18.17
C GLY A 208 15.43 -3.36 18.52
N ILE A 209 14.78 -3.98 17.55
CA ILE A 209 13.62 -4.83 17.79
C ILE A 209 14.01 -6.08 18.59
N LEU A 210 15.11 -6.75 18.22
CA LEU A 210 15.63 -7.89 18.98
C LEU A 210 15.98 -7.51 20.43
N MET A 211 16.63 -6.35 20.62
CA MET A 211 16.95 -5.83 21.96
C MET A 211 15.70 -5.47 22.76
N GLY A 212 14.68 -4.90 22.13
CA GLY A 212 13.38 -4.66 22.76
C GLY A 212 12.72 -5.94 23.26
N LEU A 213 12.78 -7.03 22.47
CA LEU A 213 12.26 -8.33 22.86
C LEU A 213 13.05 -8.96 24.01
N ARG A 214 14.39 -8.81 24.01
CA ARG A 214 15.25 -9.23 25.14
C ARG A 214 14.98 -8.43 26.40
N GLY A 215 14.76 -7.12 26.30
CA GLY A 215 14.41 -6.27 27.43
C GLY A 215 13.07 -6.65 28.06
N VAL A 216 12.07 -7.03 27.25
CA VAL A 216 10.81 -7.58 27.79
C VAL A 216 11.06 -8.93 28.48
N HIS A 217 11.87 -9.80 27.88
CA HIS A 217 12.25 -11.08 28.48
C HIS A 217 12.89 -10.91 29.87
N ASP A 218 13.85 -9.99 30.00
CA ASP A 218 14.56 -9.75 31.26
C ASP A 218 13.65 -9.13 32.32
N ALA A 219 12.78 -8.19 31.93
CA ALA A 219 11.79 -7.60 32.81
C ALA A 219 10.82 -8.64 33.40
N LEU A 220 10.45 -9.64 32.60
CA LEU A 220 9.58 -10.74 33.03
C LEU A 220 10.30 -11.74 33.96
N GLN A 221 11.62 -11.92 33.84
CA GLN A 221 12.38 -12.82 34.72
C GLN A 221 12.72 -12.24 36.09
N VAL A 222 12.97 -10.93 36.19
CA VAL A 222 13.48 -10.31 37.42
C VAL A 222 12.37 -9.99 38.45
N ASN A 223 11.09 -10.11 38.08
CA ASN A 223 9.92 -9.83 38.94
C ASN A 223 9.99 -8.48 39.69
N ASN A 224 10.68 -7.51 39.10
CA ASN A 224 10.98 -6.21 39.67
C ASN A 224 10.69 -5.16 38.58
N GLY A 225 9.50 -4.56 38.62
CA GLY A 225 8.97 -3.67 37.58
C GLY A 225 9.66 -2.29 37.46
N GLY A 226 10.92 -2.16 37.89
CA GLY A 226 11.57 -0.89 38.14
C GLY A 226 12.64 -0.43 37.14
N GLU A 227 13.21 -1.28 36.29
CA GLU A 227 14.45 -0.90 35.58
C GLU A 227 14.58 -1.34 34.11
N ALA A 228 13.49 -1.73 33.44
CA ALA A 228 13.50 -2.06 32.01
C ALA A 228 12.82 -0.97 31.15
N ILE A 229 13.34 0.27 31.18
CA ILE A 229 12.88 1.36 30.32
C ILE A 229 13.81 1.46 29.09
N PHE A 230 13.50 0.69 28.05
CA PHE A 230 13.96 0.97 26.69
C PHE A 230 12.77 1.30 25.81
N ASN A 231 12.60 2.58 25.52
CA ASN A 231 11.47 3.11 24.78
C ASN A 231 11.68 2.98 23.28
N GLY A 232 11.35 1.81 22.73
CA GLY A 232 11.19 1.63 21.29
C GLY A 232 9.82 2.17 20.87
N LEU A 233 9.78 3.35 20.27
CA LEU A 233 8.54 4.01 19.82
C LEU A 233 8.71 4.67 18.46
N GLY A 234 7.77 4.37 17.57
CA GLY A 234 7.55 5.10 16.32
C GLY A 234 7.27 4.22 15.11
N VAL A 235 6.11 3.57 15.03
CA VAL A 235 5.56 3.07 13.75
C VAL A 235 4.06 3.37 13.77
N VAL A 236 3.54 4.24 12.91
CA VAL A 236 2.56 3.99 11.81
C VAL A 236 2.14 5.33 11.17
N THR A 237 2.65 5.58 9.97
CA THR A 237 1.97 5.75 8.67
C THR A 237 3.11 5.79 7.65
N GLU A 238 2.98 5.18 6.47
CA GLU A 238 4.12 5.03 5.54
C GLU A 238 4.80 6.37 5.16
N GLY A 239 4.08 7.51 5.26
CA GLY A 239 4.65 8.86 5.10
C GLY A 239 5.34 9.44 6.35
N ALA A 240 4.84 9.18 7.56
CA ALA A 240 5.42 9.71 8.80
C ALA A 240 6.57 8.86 9.38
N SER A 241 6.69 7.59 8.97
CA SER A 241 7.83 6.73 9.36
C SER A 241 9.18 7.19 8.79
N ILE A 242 9.17 8.08 7.79
CA ILE A 242 10.35 8.48 7.02
C ILE A 242 11.28 9.40 7.83
N ALA A 243 10.74 10.30 8.67
CA ALA A 243 11.51 11.20 9.53
C ALA A 243 12.07 10.50 10.79
N PHE A 244 11.29 9.58 11.37
CA PHE A 244 11.70 8.82 12.56
C PHE A 244 12.90 7.89 12.32
N ASP A 245 13.08 7.38 11.09
CA ASP A 245 14.21 6.49 10.74
C ASP A 245 15.58 7.21 10.80
N VAL A 246 15.64 8.51 10.53
CA VAL A 246 16.88 9.32 10.57
C VAL A 246 17.24 9.77 11.99
N ALA A 247 16.23 9.95 12.86
CA ALA A 247 16.40 10.25 14.29
C ALA A 247 16.91 9.06 15.13
N THR A 248 16.91 7.83 14.58
CA THR A 248 17.40 6.61 15.25
C THR A 248 18.87 6.69 15.73
N THR A 249 19.65 7.66 15.22
CA THR A 249 21.04 7.92 15.65
C THR A 249 21.15 8.37 17.12
N ARG A 250 20.11 8.97 17.73
CA ARG A 250 20.09 9.28 19.17
C ARG A 250 19.79 8.06 20.06
N ILE A 251 19.05 7.06 19.55
CA ILE A 251 18.66 5.84 20.27
C ILE A 251 19.85 4.86 20.44
N GLY A 252 20.78 4.87 19.47
CA GLY A 252 21.97 4.02 19.50
C GLY A 252 22.83 4.19 20.75
N LYS A 253 22.83 5.36 21.39
CA LYS A 253 23.67 5.67 22.57
C LYS A 253 23.31 4.84 23.81
N GLY A 254 22.02 4.57 24.05
CA GLY A 254 21.58 3.73 25.18
C GLY A 254 21.69 2.21 24.89
N MET A 255 21.64 1.82 23.62
CA MET A 255 21.83 0.43 23.18
C MET A 255 23.31 0.00 23.23
N ILE A 256 24.25 0.94 23.09
CA ILE A 256 25.70 0.74 23.13
C ILE A 256 26.20 0.33 24.52
N GLU A 257 25.52 0.74 25.60
CA GLU A 257 25.90 0.40 26.99
C GLU A 257 25.51 -1.05 27.37
N ALA A 258 24.64 -1.73 26.59
CA ALA A 258 23.99 -3.00 26.93
C ALA A 258 24.56 -4.29 26.29
N GLY A 259 25.73 -4.27 25.64
CA GLY A 259 26.62 -5.45 25.69
C GLY A 259 27.02 -6.18 24.41
N ASN A 260 28.19 -6.81 24.52
CA ASN A 260 28.92 -7.55 23.49
C ASN A 260 28.26 -8.90 23.10
N ASN A 261 27.45 -9.48 23.99
CA ASN A 261 26.81 -10.78 23.76
C ASN A 261 25.58 -10.68 22.84
N ALA A 262 24.79 -9.61 22.94
CA ALA A 262 23.62 -9.42 22.09
C ALA A 262 23.97 -9.21 20.62
N PHE A 263 25.10 -8.57 20.34
CA PHE A 263 25.61 -8.42 18.98
C PHE A 263 26.02 -9.76 18.36
N LYS A 264 26.73 -10.62 19.13
CA LYS A 264 27.11 -11.96 18.68
C LYS A 264 25.92 -12.82 18.33
N ASP A 265 24.81 -12.67 19.04
CA ASP A 265 23.59 -13.42 18.75
C ASP A 265 22.80 -12.81 17.60
N PHE A 266 22.72 -11.48 17.51
CA PHE A 266 22.13 -10.80 16.35
C PHE A 266 22.84 -11.22 15.05
N ALA A 267 24.18 -11.31 15.05
CA ALA A 267 24.96 -11.76 13.90
C ALA A 267 24.64 -13.21 13.46
N LYS A 268 24.03 -14.03 14.32
CA LYS A 268 23.57 -15.40 13.99
C LYS A 268 22.15 -15.44 13.42
N THR A 269 21.39 -14.33 13.51
CA THR A 269 20.02 -14.24 12.97
C THR A 269 20.01 -14.13 11.45
N ARG A 270 18.89 -14.46 10.79
CA ARG A 270 18.71 -14.25 9.33
C ARG A 270 18.94 -12.79 8.94
N ALA A 271 18.48 -11.86 9.78
CA ALA A 271 18.72 -10.43 9.65
C ALA A 271 20.21 -10.10 9.75
N GLY A 272 20.89 -10.56 10.80
CA GLY A 272 22.32 -10.31 11.02
C GLY A 272 23.24 -10.95 9.98
N LEU A 273 22.89 -12.14 9.46
CA LEU A 273 23.62 -12.82 8.38
C LEU A 273 23.45 -12.11 7.04
N ARG A 274 22.26 -11.61 6.72
CA ARG A 274 22.05 -10.76 5.53
C ARG A 274 22.77 -9.42 5.67
N TRP A 275 22.78 -8.86 6.88
CA TRP A 275 23.49 -7.63 7.20
C TRP A 275 25.02 -7.79 7.11
N SER A 276 25.59 -8.89 7.61
CA SER A 276 27.03 -9.16 7.58
C SER A 276 27.60 -9.39 6.17
N ARG A 277 26.74 -9.73 5.20
CA ARG A 277 27.09 -9.92 3.78
C ARG A 277 27.32 -8.59 3.01
N THR A 278 27.08 -7.43 3.61
CA THR A 278 27.14 -6.10 2.96
C THR A 278 28.53 -5.41 2.98
N GLY A 279 29.61 -6.19 3.01
CA GLY A 279 30.99 -5.79 3.32
C GLY A 279 31.48 -4.42 2.84
N GLY A 280 31.90 -3.57 3.79
CA GLY A 280 32.67 -2.34 3.55
C GLY A 280 32.64 -1.37 4.74
N ILE A 281 33.75 -1.28 5.49
CA ILE A 281 33.97 -0.45 6.70
C ILE A 281 33.43 -1.03 8.02
N VAL A 282 33.77 -2.30 8.31
CA VAL A 282 33.36 -2.99 9.57
C VAL A 282 34.38 -2.79 10.73
N GLY A 283 35.37 -1.89 10.60
CA GLY A 283 36.36 -1.64 11.66
C GLY A 283 36.30 -0.25 12.33
N GLY A 284 35.86 0.79 11.61
CA GLY A 284 36.04 2.19 12.05
C GLY A 284 34.87 2.76 12.86
N ALA A 285 33.62 2.51 12.43
CA ALA A 285 32.44 3.02 13.13
C ALA A 285 32.21 2.38 14.50
N LEU A 286 32.84 1.23 14.74
CA LEU A 286 32.71 0.44 15.98
C LEU A 286 33.66 0.88 17.10
N THR A 287 34.59 1.83 16.90
CA THR A 287 35.54 2.26 17.95
C THR A 287 35.19 3.62 18.58
N LEU A 288 34.44 4.47 17.88
CA LEU A 288 34.06 5.81 18.35
C LEU A 288 33.28 5.84 19.67
N PRO A 289 32.38 4.88 19.98
CA PRO A 289 31.74 4.86 21.30
C PRO A 289 32.69 4.41 22.42
N PHE A 290 33.71 3.61 22.12
CA PHE A 290 34.68 3.11 23.10
C PHE A 290 35.78 4.15 23.41
N ASP A 291 36.12 5.02 22.46
CA ASP A 291 37.06 6.14 22.69
C ASP A 291 36.44 7.27 23.53
N ILE A 292 35.13 7.51 23.43
CA ILE A 292 34.39 8.47 24.26
C ILE A 292 34.25 7.96 25.71
N MET A 293 34.15 6.64 25.89
CA MET A 293 34.04 6.02 27.21
C MET A 293 35.34 6.11 28.03
N SER A 294 36.50 6.23 27.38
CA SER A 294 37.76 6.53 28.05
C SER A 294 37.84 7.99 28.53
N ALA A 295 37.14 8.93 27.88
CA ALA A 295 37.06 10.32 28.31
C ALA A 295 36.10 10.55 29.50
N VAL A 296 35.07 9.71 29.65
CA VAL A 296 34.13 9.76 30.81
C VAL A 296 34.77 9.19 32.09
N ARG A 297 35.81 8.35 31.97
CA ARG A 297 36.56 7.82 33.13
C ARG A 297 37.43 8.88 33.82
N GLU A 298 37.83 9.93 33.10
CA GLU A 298 38.56 11.10 33.64
C GLU A 298 37.63 12.10 34.36
N LEU A 299 36.34 12.19 33.98
CA LEU A 299 35.36 13.06 34.66
C LEU A 299 34.92 12.53 36.03
N LYS A 300 35.05 11.22 36.27
CA LYS A 300 34.81 10.59 37.59
C LYS A 300 35.90 10.88 38.63
N ALA A 301 36.97 11.58 38.26
CA ALA A 301 37.93 12.11 39.23
C ALA A 301 37.52 13.47 39.83
N ALA A 302 36.40 14.07 39.38
CA ALA A 302 35.88 15.34 39.90
C ALA A 302 34.97 15.18 41.13
N GLU A 303 34.76 13.96 41.62
CA GLU A 303 33.92 13.67 42.79
C GLU A 303 34.73 13.84 44.10
N ALA A 304 35.13 15.07 44.39
CA ALA A 304 35.75 15.39 45.68
C ALA A 304 35.38 16.74 46.28
N ARG A 305 34.44 17.53 45.72
CA ARG A 305 34.07 18.86 46.28
C ARG A 305 32.59 19.21 46.10
N SER A 306 32.10 20.10 46.97
CA SER A 306 30.68 20.34 47.25
C SER A 306 30.29 21.82 47.19
N GLY A 307 29.05 22.09 46.74
CA GLY A 307 28.35 23.39 46.76
C GLY A 307 28.32 24.07 45.38
N LYS A 308 27.18 24.69 44.97
CA LYS A 308 26.85 25.22 43.61
C LYS A 308 27.05 24.24 42.42
N GLU A 309 27.95 23.28 42.55
CA GLU A 309 28.14 22.06 41.78
C GLU A 309 27.08 20.99 42.11
N ALA A 310 26.31 21.15 43.19
CA ALA A 310 25.13 20.31 43.48
C ALA A 310 23.86 20.73 42.71
N ALA A 311 23.84 21.91 42.07
CA ALA A 311 22.69 22.39 41.29
C ALA A 311 22.76 21.96 39.80
N ASP A 312 23.96 21.75 39.26
CA ASP A 312 24.15 21.18 37.91
C ASP A 312 23.83 19.67 37.86
N HIS A 313 23.73 19.00 39.01
CA HIS A 313 23.26 17.61 39.10
C HIS A 313 21.74 17.44 39.21
N TYR A 314 20.95 18.52 39.36
CA TYR A 314 19.49 18.47 39.38
C TYR A 314 18.85 18.61 37.98
N VAL A 315 19.55 19.16 37.00
CA VAL A 315 19.08 19.25 35.60
C VAL A 315 19.16 17.88 34.89
N GLY A 316 19.92 16.94 35.45
CA GLY A 316 19.98 15.54 35.00
C GLY A 316 18.75 14.68 35.35
N ALA A 317 17.80 15.18 36.14
CA ALA A 317 16.62 14.41 36.56
C ALA A 317 15.33 14.72 35.76
N GLY A 318 15.32 15.74 34.89
CA GLY A 318 14.13 16.20 34.15
C GLY A 318 13.94 15.61 32.75
N LEU A 319 14.77 14.64 32.35
CA LEU A 319 14.85 14.09 31.00
C LEU A 319 14.21 12.69 30.90
N ASN A 320 13.10 12.47 31.61
CA ASN A 320 12.49 11.15 31.78
C ASN A 320 11.01 11.01 31.39
N ILE A 321 10.43 11.92 30.60
CA ILE A 321 9.05 11.74 30.10
C ILE A 321 8.99 12.03 28.60
N ALA A 322 9.68 11.20 27.82
CA ALA A 322 9.57 11.16 26.37
C ALA A 322 9.53 9.70 25.93
N SER A 323 8.37 9.05 26.09
CA SER A 323 8.10 7.73 25.51
C SER A 323 6.68 7.19 25.71
N ALA A 324 5.75 7.58 24.83
CA ALA A 324 4.61 6.73 24.41
C ALA A 324 4.04 7.32 23.11
N ALA A 325 4.48 6.85 21.96
CA ALA A 325 3.65 6.03 21.07
C ALA A 325 2.44 6.74 20.44
N MET A 326 2.63 7.28 19.23
CA MET A 326 1.71 6.99 18.13
C MET A 326 1.44 5.48 18.07
N THR A 327 0.18 5.05 17.86
CA THR A 327 -0.22 4.17 16.73
C THR A 327 -1.74 3.84 16.73
N VAL A 328 -2.47 4.11 15.64
CA VAL A 328 -3.00 3.12 14.65
C VAL A 328 -4.17 3.69 13.84
N VAL A 329 -3.85 3.90 12.58
CA VAL A 329 -4.67 3.84 11.37
C VAL A 329 -5.41 2.51 11.19
N LEU A 330 -6.69 2.55 10.81
CA LEU A 330 -7.31 1.58 9.92
C LEU A 330 -8.40 2.29 9.10
N GLY A 331 -8.35 2.21 7.77
CA GLY A 331 -9.51 2.64 6.98
C GLY A 331 -9.32 2.97 5.50
N SER A 332 -8.26 2.52 4.84
CA SER A 332 -8.23 2.50 3.37
C SER A 332 -9.13 1.37 2.85
N ALA A 333 -10.26 1.72 2.20
CA ALA A 333 -10.73 1.13 0.93
C ALA A 333 -12.24 1.34 0.71
N ALA A 334 -12.60 2.25 -0.21
CA ALA A 334 -13.67 2.07 -1.19
C ALA A 334 -13.64 3.23 -2.20
N MET A 335 -12.77 3.11 -3.22
CA MET A 335 -12.89 3.89 -4.46
C MET A 335 -13.80 3.15 -5.46
N ALA A 336 -14.40 3.94 -6.36
CA ALA A 336 -15.12 3.59 -7.60
C ALA A 336 -16.62 3.29 -7.47
N GLY A 337 -17.54 4.03 -8.11
CA GLY A 337 -17.43 5.13 -9.05
C GLY A 337 -18.81 5.58 -9.55
N PHE A 338 -18.87 6.81 -10.07
CA PHE A 338 -19.79 7.42 -11.06
C PHE A 338 -21.19 6.78 -11.28
N SER A 339 -22.31 7.48 -11.37
CA SER A 339 -22.54 8.86 -11.81
C SER A 339 -24.05 9.18 -11.79
N PHE A 340 -24.35 10.46 -11.66
CA PHE A 340 -25.48 11.17 -12.27
C PHE A 340 -26.91 11.00 -11.73
N ALA A 341 -27.41 12.17 -11.33
CA ALA A 341 -28.73 12.76 -11.58
C ALA A 341 -29.51 13.00 -10.28
N GLY A 342 -29.62 14.28 -9.89
CA GLY A 342 -30.62 14.70 -8.91
C GLY A 342 -32.04 14.60 -9.48
N PRO A 343 -33.04 15.21 -8.84
CA PRO A 343 -33.03 15.77 -7.49
C PRO A 343 -34.28 15.35 -6.68
N VAL A 344 -34.21 15.49 -5.34
CA VAL A 344 -35.39 15.51 -4.43
C VAL A 344 -36.15 14.19 -4.24
N GLY A 345 -36.36 13.78 -2.98
CA GLY A 345 -37.33 12.73 -2.64
C GLY A 345 -36.92 11.90 -1.43
N LEU A 346 -36.86 12.49 -0.23
CA LEU A 346 -37.99 12.41 0.72
C LEU A 346 -38.53 10.98 0.86
N ALA A 347 -38.05 10.28 1.89
CA ALA A 347 -38.92 9.43 2.69
C ALA A 347 -38.75 9.85 4.15
N ALA A 348 -39.42 10.97 4.44
CA ALA A 348 -40.15 11.14 5.68
C ALA A 348 -40.89 9.82 5.94
N GLY A 349 -40.35 9.03 6.85
CA GLY A 349 -40.52 7.58 6.79
C GLY A 349 -40.49 6.91 8.14
N ALA A 350 -41.02 7.63 9.13
CA ALA A 350 -41.80 7.08 10.22
C ALA A 350 -41.02 6.70 11.51
N MET A 351 -41.23 7.23 12.74
CA MET A 351 -42.31 8.03 13.34
C MET A 351 -43.40 8.47 12.37
N MET A 352 -44.31 7.59 11.95
CA MET A 352 -45.19 6.82 12.83
C MET A 352 -45.63 7.78 13.95
N ALA A 353 -46.88 8.18 14.01
CA ALA A 353 -48.01 7.33 13.79
C ALA A 353 -48.74 7.79 12.52
N ILE A 354 -48.91 6.89 11.55
CA ILE A 354 -49.96 5.87 11.59
C ILE A 354 -51.30 6.56 11.76
N GLY A 355 -52.06 6.46 10.68
CA GLY A 355 -53.44 6.10 10.84
C GLY A 355 -54.32 7.24 11.26
N ALA A 356 -55.03 7.68 10.24
CA ALA A 356 -56.47 7.79 10.33
C ALA A 356 -56.99 9.11 10.95
N GLN A 357 -57.86 9.82 10.24
CA GLN A 357 -58.55 9.47 9.02
C GLN A 357 -59.18 10.74 8.52
N ILE A 358 -58.98 11.01 7.23
CA ILE A 358 -60.05 11.33 6.28
C ILE A 358 -60.98 12.49 6.69
N TYR A 359 -61.11 13.41 5.73
CA TYR A 359 -62.15 14.44 5.62
C TYR A 359 -61.91 15.64 6.54
N GLY A 360 -61.47 16.81 6.07
CA GLY A 360 -61.87 17.44 4.84
C GLY A 360 -63.36 17.30 4.61
N ALA A 361 -64.19 18.32 4.78
CA ALA A 361 -65.51 18.28 4.12
C ALA A 361 -65.26 18.41 2.59
N VAL A 362 -64.88 17.27 1.98
CA VAL A 362 -63.66 16.97 1.19
C VAL A 362 -62.64 18.12 0.95
N ARG A 363 -61.82 18.37 1.99
CA ARG A 363 -60.50 19.05 2.12
C ARG A 363 -60.35 20.46 1.53
N LEU A 364 -60.67 21.51 2.32
CA LEU A 364 -60.04 22.83 2.15
C LEU A 364 -60.21 23.81 3.34
N VAL A 365 -61.04 23.51 4.35
CA VAL A 365 -61.19 24.35 5.56
C VAL A 365 -60.27 23.87 6.71
N ASP A 366 -59.93 22.58 6.78
CA ASP A 366 -58.97 22.03 7.76
C ASP A 366 -57.51 22.41 7.47
N ASP A 367 -57.14 22.56 6.19
CA ASP A 367 -55.76 22.92 5.81
C ASP A 367 -55.36 24.28 6.39
N ILE A 368 -56.28 25.21 6.64
CA ILE A 368 -55.96 26.52 7.22
C ILE A 368 -55.87 26.43 8.77
N ASP A 369 -56.70 25.59 9.39
CA ASP A 369 -56.78 25.41 10.86
C ASP A 369 -55.59 24.58 11.41
N ASP A 370 -55.00 23.68 10.61
CA ASP A 370 -53.80 22.87 10.94
C ASP A 370 -52.53 23.71 11.16
N TYR A 371 -52.49 24.93 10.63
CA TYR A 371 -51.33 25.81 10.71
C TYR A 371 -51.61 27.11 11.50
N ILE A 372 -52.86 27.58 11.60
CA ILE A 372 -53.24 28.79 12.36
C ILE A 372 -54.62 28.67 13.05
N GLU A 373 -54.73 29.08 14.32
CA GLU A 373 -56.01 29.08 15.05
C GLU A 373 -56.89 30.28 14.63
N LEU A 374 -58.07 30.03 14.05
CA LEU A 374 -59.02 31.06 13.57
C LEU A 374 -60.12 31.37 14.61
N THR A 375 -60.56 32.62 14.71
CA THR A 375 -61.70 33.00 15.58
C THR A 375 -63.05 32.56 15.02
N LEU A 376 -64.10 32.52 15.86
CA LEU A 376 -65.44 32.05 15.49
C LEU A 376 -66.07 32.85 14.32
N GLU A 377 -65.78 34.15 14.23
CA GLU A 377 -66.25 35.04 13.17
C GLU A 377 -65.45 34.87 11.87
N GLU A 378 -64.12 34.71 11.97
CA GLU A 378 -63.23 34.44 10.83
C GLU A 378 -63.52 33.09 10.16
N ARG A 379 -63.88 32.06 10.93
CA ARG A 379 -64.28 30.73 10.43
C ARG A 379 -65.56 30.78 9.59
N TRP A 380 -66.58 31.52 10.04
CA TRP A 380 -67.86 31.65 9.32
C TRP A 380 -67.72 32.47 8.03
N ARG A 381 -66.94 33.56 8.09
CA ARG A 381 -66.71 34.47 6.96
C ARG A 381 -65.80 33.86 5.89
N THR A 382 -64.76 33.13 6.27
CA THR A 382 -63.87 32.40 5.34
C THR A 382 -64.59 31.25 4.65
N GLY A 383 -65.48 30.55 5.37
CA GLY A 383 -66.39 29.54 4.79
C GLY A 383 -67.43 30.13 3.82
N TRP A 384 -67.99 31.31 4.13
CA TRP A 384 -68.96 32.01 3.27
C TRP A 384 -68.32 32.61 2.00
N PHE A 385 -67.14 33.24 2.08
CA PHE A 385 -66.47 33.82 0.91
C PHE A 385 -66.08 32.75 -0.13
N LYS A 386 -65.62 31.57 0.30
CA LYS A 386 -65.39 30.44 -0.62
C LYS A 386 -66.68 29.86 -1.22
N PHE A 387 -67.80 29.89 -0.48
CA PHE A 387 -69.12 29.47 -0.98
C PHE A 387 -69.66 30.36 -2.12
N VAL A 388 -69.27 31.63 -2.15
CA VAL A 388 -69.61 32.60 -3.23
C VAL A 388 -68.44 32.91 -4.20
N PHE A 389 -67.44 32.02 -4.29
CA PHE A 389 -66.28 32.19 -5.19
C PHE A 389 -65.46 33.48 -4.95
N MET A 390 -65.39 33.95 -3.70
CA MET A 390 -64.58 35.08 -3.27
C MET A 390 -63.32 34.59 -2.54
N GLU A 391 -62.22 35.35 -2.66
CA GLU A 391 -60.97 35.04 -1.96
C GLU A 391 -61.09 35.33 -0.44
N PRO A 392 -60.49 34.51 0.44
CA PRO A 392 -60.41 34.79 1.89
C PRO A 392 -59.71 36.11 2.21
N ASP A 393 -59.97 36.66 3.39
CA ASP A 393 -59.31 37.89 3.85
C ASP A 393 -57.78 37.72 3.91
N GLN A 394 -57.04 38.74 3.45
CA GLN A 394 -55.59 38.65 3.19
C GLN A 394 -54.74 38.42 4.45
N ASP A 395 -55.24 38.78 5.63
CA ASP A 395 -54.61 38.51 6.93
C ASP A 395 -54.57 37.00 7.26
N ILE A 396 -55.65 36.28 6.92
CA ILE A 396 -55.76 34.83 7.13
C ILE A 396 -54.84 34.08 6.16
N LEU A 397 -54.78 34.52 4.89
CA LEU A 397 -53.88 33.95 3.89
C LEU A 397 -52.41 34.15 4.27
N ASN A 398 -52.05 35.32 4.76
CA ASN A 398 -50.68 35.60 5.21
C ASN A 398 -50.29 34.73 6.41
N ARG A 399 -51.13 34.69 7.46
CA ARG A 399 -50.90 33.84 8.65
C ARG A 399 -50.74 32.36 8.24
N TYR A 400 -51.58 31.86 7.33
CA TYR A 400 -51.52 30.49 6.83
C TYR A 400 -50.24 30.19 6.02
N GLU A 401 -49.88 31.03 5.04
CA GLU A 401 -48.68 30.83 4.19
C GLU A 401 -47.39 30.82 5.02
N SER A 402 -47.31 31.65 6.06
CA SER A 402 -46.15 31.68 6.97
C SER A 402 -46.02 30.41 7.83
N ALA A 403 -47.13 29.96 8.44
CA ALA A 403 -47.14 28.78 9.29
C ALA A 403 -46.96 27.49 8.49
N LYS A 404 -47.52 27.43 7.28
CA LYS A 404 -47.33 26.34 6.32
C LYS A 404 -45.87 26.19 5.90
N ALA A 405 -45.24 27.28 5.44
CA ALA A 405 -43.83 27.26 5.06
C ALA A 405 -42.93 26.84 6.24
N ARG A 406 -43.26 27.26 7.47
CA ARG A 406 -42.50 26.88 8.67
C ARG A 406 -42.56 25.37 8.93
N ALA A 407 -43.75 24.78 8.89
CA ALA A 407 -43.90 23.35 9.17
C ALA A 407 -43.36 22.46 8.03
N GLU A 408 -43.48 22.88 6.77
CA GLU A 408 -42.91 22.17 5.63
C GLU A 408 -41.37 22.15 5.70
N HIS A 409 -40.74 23.29 6.00
CA HIS A 409 -39.29 23.38 6.15
C HIS A 409 -38.77 22.54 7.33
N ALA A 410 -39.44 22.59 8.49
CA ALA A 410 -39.08 21.76 9.66
C ALA A 410 -39.14 20.25 9.35
N ARG A 411 -40.16 19.80 8.60
CA ARG A 411 -40.29 18.40 8.17
C ARG A 411 -39.16 17.98 7.23
N GLN A 412 -38.71 18.87 6.35
CA GLN A 412 -37.59 18.60 5.43
C GLN A 412 -36.28 18.41 6.20
N LEU A 413 -35.94 19.33 7.11
CA LEU A 413 -34.73 19.23 7.95
C LEU A 413 -34.70 17.93 8.75
N LYS A 414 -35.82 17.58 9.41
CA LYS A 414 -35.96 16.32 10.15
C LYS A 414 -35.75 15.09 9.26
N THR A 415 -36.30 15.10 8.04
CA THR A 415 -36.15 13.97 7.11
C THR A 415 -34.70 13.80 6.67
N THR A 416 -34.00 14.91 6.37
CA THR A 416 -32.58 14.90 6.00
C THR A 416 -31.72 14.39 7.15
N ALA A 417 -31.97 14.86 8.38
CA ALA A 417 -31.28 14.40 9.57
C ALA A 417 -31.47 12.89 9.82
N ARG A 418 -32.70 12.36 9.67
CA ARG A 418 -32.95 10.91 9.78
C ARG A 418 -32.25 10.12 8.68
N LYS A 419 -32.17 10.65 7.46
CA LYS A 419 -31.39 10.02 6.38
C LYS A 419 -29.89 9.93 6.69
N TYR A 420 -29.32 10.93 7.36
CA TYR A 420 -27.94 10.84 7.86
C TYR A 420 -27.81 9.76 8.93
N LEU A 421 -28.70 9.73 9.92
CA LEU A 421 -28.60 8.83 11.08
C LEU A 421 -28.96 7.37 10.78
N ASP A 422 -29.89 7.13 9.86
CA ASP A 422 -30.44 5.79 9.61
C ASP A 422 -29.78 5.12 8.39
N GLU A 423 -29.15 5.89 7.49
CA GLU A 423 -28.58 5.38 6.23
C GLU A 423 -27.14 5.83 6.00
N THR A 424 -26.92 7.11 5.70
CA THR A 424 -25.67 7.58 5.06
C THR A 424 -24.50 7.78 6.02
N MET A 425 -24.76 8.00 7.31
CA MET A 425 -23.77 8.20 8.38
C MET A 425 -24.11 7.36 9.63
N LYS A 426 -24.89 6.27 9.46
CA LYS A 426 -25.40 5.44 10.56
C LYS A 426 -24.32 4.91 11.52
N ASP A 427 -23.18 4.50 10.96
CA ASP A 427 -22.06 3.92 11.71
C ASP A 427 -21.14 5.00 12.31
N THR A 428 -21.30 6.28 11.94
CA THR A 428 -20.34 7.35 12.27
C THR A 428 -20.95 8.52 13.04
N THR A 429 -22.26 8.71 13.04
CA THR A 429 -22.94 9.87 13.63
C THR A 429 -24.00 9.44 14.63
N GLU A 430 -23.95 10.01 15.83
CA GLU A 430 -24.87 9.73 16.94
C GLU A 430 -26.08 10.66 16.94
N ALA A 431 -25.88 11.94 16.60
CA ALA A 431 -26.95 12.93 16.53
C ALA A 431 -26.70 13.97 15.44
N VAL A 432 -27.78 14.52 14.89
CA VAL A 432 -27.77 15.65 13.96
C VAL A 432 -28.58 16.79 14.58
N VAL A 433 -28.00 17.99 14.66
CA VAL A 433 -28.63 19.19 15.21
C VAL A 433 -28.74 20.23 14.10
N ASN A 434 -29.96 20.56 13.70
CA ASN A 434 -30.23 21.59 12.68
C ASN A 434 -30.40 22.95 13.34
N GLY A 435 -29.84 24.00 12.72
CA GLY A 435 -29.99 25.37 13.18
C GLY A 435 -31.41 25.90 13.07
N ALA A 436 -31.69 26.94 13.86
CA ALA A 436 -32.97 27.59 13.89
C ALA A 436 -33.27 28.39 12.60
N PHE A 437 -34.56 28.57 12.31
CA PHE A 437 -35.01 29.37 11.17
C PHE A 437 -36.33 30.10 11.48
N GLU A 438 -36.55 31.18 10.74
CA GLU A 438 -37.76 32.00 10.76
C GLU A 438 -38.37 32.12 9.35
N VAL A 439 -39.67 32.38 9.32
CA VAL A 439 -40.42 32.62 8.09
C VAL A 439 -41.00 34.02 8.15
N THR A 440 -40.58 34.87 7.22
CA THR A 440 -41.12 36.22 7.02
C THR A 440 -41.87 36.29 5.69
N LEU A 441 -42.86 37.17 5.56
CA LEU A 441 -43.62 37.31 4.32
C LEU A 441 -43.17 38.57 3.58
N LEU A 442 -42.67 38.41 2.35
CA LEU A 442 -42.26 39.54 1.52
C LEU A 442 -43.32 39.88 0.46
N PRO A 443 -43.66 41.17 0.26
CA PRO A 443 -44.61 41.57 -0.77
C PRO A 443 -43.99 41.42 -2.16
N ARG A 444 -44.67 40.68 -3.04
CA ARG A 444 -44.34 40.53 -4.46
C ARG A 444 -45.50 40.99 -5.32
N ARG A 445 -45.22 41.82 -6.32
CA ARG A 445 -46.22 42.28 -7.28
C ARG A 445 -46.41 41.21 -8.36
N GLU A 446 -47.62 40.69 -8.46
CA GLU A 446 -48.00 39.68 -9.44
C GLU A 446 -48.96 40.30 -10.46
N TYR A 447 -48.73 40.02 -11.74
CA TYR A 447 -49.52 40.56 -12.83
C TYR A 447 -50.52 39.51 -13.31
N VAL A 448 -51.81 39.77 -13.11
CA VAL A 448 -52.89 38.85 -13.48
C VAL A 448 -53.67 39.43 -14.64
N THR A 449 -53.86 38.64 -15.68
CA THR A 449 -54.68 39.03 -16.83
C THR A 449 -56.07 38.42 -16.66
N GLN A 450 -57.06 39.25 -16.34
CA GLN A 450 -58.46 38.86 -16.31
C GLN A 450 -59.19 39.59 -17.45
N TRP A 451 -59.80 38.81 -18.34
CA TRP A 451 -60.65 39.31 -19.43
C TRP A 451 -59.92 40.28 -20.39
N GLY A 452 -58.62 40.03 -20.62
CA GLY A 452 -57.79 40.82 -21.54
C GLY A 452 -57.17 42.09 -20.93
N LEU A 453 -57.50 42.47 -19.69
CA LEU A 453 -56.81 43.55 -18.97
C LEU A 453 -55.75 42.98 -18.01
N LYS A 454 -54.51 43.49 -18.12
CA LYS A 454 -53.43 43.24 -17.14
C LYS A 454 -53.67 44.10 -15.91
N THR A 455 -53.97 43.46 -14.78
CA THR A 455 -54.04 44.09 -13.46
C THR A 455 -52.85 43.61 -12.62
N SER A 456 -52.46 44.35 -11.58
CA SER A 456 -51.39 43.93 -10.67
C SER A 456 -51.94 43.78 -9.25
N LYS A 457 -51.73 42.63 -8.61
CA LYS A 457 -52.04 42.37 -7.21
C LYS A 457 -50.74 42.19 -6.42
N ILE A 458 -50.69 42.65 -5.17
CA ILE A 458 -49.56 42.38 -4.27
C ILE A 458 -49.89 41.08 -3.52
N VAL A 459 -49.05 40.07 -3.69
CA VAL A 459 -49.12 38.76 -3.04
C VAL A 459 -47.93 38.63 -2.11
N TYR A 460 -48.14 38.11 -0.91
CA TYR A 460 -47.09 37.93 0.09
C TYR A 460 -46.53 36.50 -0.01
N ILE A 461 -45.22 36.36 -0.18
CA ILE A 461 -44.55 35.06 -0.35
C ILE A 461 -43.65 34.81 0.85
N PRO A 462 -43.65 33.58 1.42
CA PRO A 462 -42.75 33.22 2.50
C PRO A 462 -41.29 33.27 2.05
N HIS A 463 -40.50 33.98 2.83
CA HIS A 463 -39.06 34.08 2.76
C HIS A 463 -38.49 33.47 4.05
N LEU A 464 -37.67 32.44 3.87
CA LEU A 464 -37.00 31.76 4.97
C LEU A 464 -35.70 32.51 5.29
N SER A 465 -35.49 32.82 6.56
CA SER A 465 -34.24 33.37 7.06
C SER A 465 -33.75 32.51 8.21
N ASP A 466 -32.45 32.21 8.23
CA ASP A 466 -31.84 31.49 9.35
C ASP A 466 -31.86 32.35 10.61
N ALA A 467 -32.07 31.73 11.76
CA ALA A 467 -32.21 32.38 13.06
C ALA A 467 -31.06 31.99 13.99
N ASP A 468 -30.93 32.73 15.08
CA ASP A 468 -29.82 32.59 16.04
C ASP A 468 -30.00 31.35 16.93
N ASP A 469 -28.99 30.49 17.00
CA ASP A 469 -28.94 29.34 17.91
C ASP A 469 -28.18 29.65 19.21
N LEU A 470 -28.70 29.22 20.37
CA LEU A 470 -27.99 29.22 21.65
C LEU A 470 -28.09 27.84 22.29
N ILE A 471 -27.04 27.04 22.16
CA ILE A 471 -27.03 25.62 22.56
C ILE A 471 -25.78 25.31 23.39
N ASP A 472 -25.98 24.73 24.57
CA ASP A 472 -24.93 24.09 25.37
C ASP A 472 -25.26 22.59 25.47
N ALA A 473 -24.41 21.76 24.86
CA ALA A 473 -24.59 20.32 24.79
C ALA A 473 -23.40 19.53 25.36
N ARG A 474 -22.60 20.13 26.25
CA ARG A 474 -21.41 19.44 26.83
C ARG A 474 -21.74 18.07 27.41
N ASP A 475 -22.89 17.96 28.07
CA ASP A 475 -23.38 16.74 28.72
C ASP A 475 -24.07 15.74 27.76
N GLY A 476 -24.09 16.05 26.45
CA GLY A 476 -24.71 15.24 25.41
C GLY A 476 -25.92 15.90 24.73
N VAL A 477 -26.30 15.39 23.56
CA VAL A 477 -27.50 15.82 22.83
C VAL A 477 -28.70 14.96 23.25
N THR A 478 -29.82 15.60 23.58
CA THR A 478 -31.05 14.93 24.00
C THR A 478 -32.22 15.32 23.11
N THR A 479 -33.39 14.69 23.30
CA THR A 479 -34.63 15.10 22.61
C THR A 479 -35.12 16.49 23.00
N GLN A 480 -34.56 17.09 24.06
CA GLN A 480 -34.85 18.47 24.47
C GLN A 480 -33.91 19.49 23.82
N THR A 481 -32.83 19.04 23.19
CA THR A 481 -31.91 19.93 22.45
C THR A 481 -32.63 20.48 21.21
N PRO A 482 -32.71 21.81 21.03
CA PRO A 482 -33.37 22.41 19.86
C PRO A 482 -32.78 21.89 18.54
N GLY A 483 -33.64 21.52 17.59
CA GLY A 483 -33.23 21.07 16.25
C GLY A 483 -32.60 19.68 16.18
N ALA A 484 -32.50 18.95 17.30
CA ALA A 484 -31.81 17.66 17.39
C ALA A 484 -32.66 16.46 16.95
N GLU A 485 -32.03 15.56 16.19
CA GLU A 485 -32.50 14.21 15.91
C GLU A 485 -31.45 13.20 16.38
N LEU A 486 -31.88 12.14 17.08
CA LEU A 486 -31.00 11.16 17.71
C LEU A 486 -30.95 9.84 16.92
N GLY A 487 -29.75 9.29 16.77
CA GLY A 487 -29.45 7.97 16.22
C GLY A 487 -29.03 6.96 17.30
N SER A 488 -28.19 6.00 16.93
CA SER A 488 -27.64 5.01 17.88
C SER A 488 -26.35 5.51 18.50
N ALA A 489 -26.34 5.62 19.83
CA ALA A 489 -25.15 5.99 20.59
C ALA A 489 -24.12 4.86 20.60
N ASP A 490 -22.87 5.21 20.29
CA ASP A 490 -21.72 4.30 20.34
C ASP A 490 -20.43 5.10 20.59
N ASN A 491 -19.40 4.45 21.10
CA ASN A 491 -18.12 5.09 21.35
C ASN A 491 -17.42 5.44 20.03
N GLY A 492 -16.92 6.68 19.90
CA GLY A 492 -16.26 7.18 18.68
C GLY A 492 -17.18 7.75 17.58
N LYS A 493 -18.51 7.73 17.73
CA LYS A 493 -19.44 8.45 16.82
C LYS A 493 -19.44 9.95 17.08
N ASN A 494 -19.64 10.74 16.02
CA ASN A 494 -19.65 12.20 16.07
C ASN A 494 -21.06 12.80 16.29
N ILE A 495 -21.07 14.09 16.62
CA ILE A 495 -22.26 14.95 16.61
C ILE A 495 -22.16 15.90 15.42
N LEU A 496 -23.20 15.91 14.58
CA LEU A 496 -23.27 16.74 13.38
C LEU A 496 -24.10 17.99 13.64
N TRP A 497 -23.49 19.17 13.54
CA TRP A 497 -24.13 20.47 13.70
C TRP A 497 -24.30 21.12 12.33
N LEU A 498 -25.54 21.35 11.90
CA LEU A 498 -25.88 21.95 10.61
C LEU A 498 -26.45 23.36 10.87
N LEU A 499 -25.55 24.34 10.94
CA LEU A 499 -25.86 25.70 11.34
C LEU A 499 -26.08 26.61 10.11
N GLY A 500 -27.12 27.43 10.17
CA GLY A 500 -27.54 28.32 9.08
C GLY A 500 -26.74 29.62 9.03
N GLY A 501 -27.34 30.69 8.51
CA GLY A 501 -26.82 32.06 8.42
C GLY A 501 -27.02 32.94 9.67
N GLY A 502 -27.66 32.41 10.73
CA GLY A 502 -27.93 33.12 11.99
C GLY A 502 -26.67 33.44 12.81
N ASN A 503 -26.81 34.13 13.94
CA ASN A 503 -25.72 34.27 14.90
C ASN A 503 -25.80 33.15 15.94
N ASP A 504 -24.90 32.18 15.84
CA ASP A 504 -25.02 30.94 16.60
C ASP A 504 -23.96 30.86 17.68
N THR A 505 -24.35 30.46 18.88
CA THR A 505 -23.47 30.13 20.00
C THR A 505 -23.73 28.68 20.38
N VAL A 506 -22.79 27.80 20.06
CA VAL A 506 -22.92 26.36 20.25
C VAL A 506 -21.71 25.80 21.00
N THR A 507 -21.97 25.11 22.10
CA THR A 507 -20.98 24.28 22.80
C THR A 507 -21.29 22.81 22.53
N GLY A 508 -20.35 22.14 21.86
CA GLY A 508 -20.43 20.74 21.46
C GLY A 508 -20.35 19.77 22.63
N VAL A 509 -20.53 18.47 22.33
CA VAL A 509 -20.45 17.41 23.33
C VAL A 509 -18.99 17.18 23.71
N GLU A 510 -18.70 17.16 25.01
CA GLU A 510 -17.32 17.23 25.51
C GLU A 510 -16.48 16.02 25.12
N ASN A 511 -17.02 14.80 25.26
CA ASN A 511 -16.28 13.55 25.07
C ASN A 511 -16.62 12.86 23.73
N LYS A 512 -16.96 13.65 22.70
CA LYS A 512 -17.32 13.16 21.37
C LYS A 512 -16.74 14.08 20.30
N PRO A 513 -16.40 13.57 19.10
CA PRO A 513 -16.08 14.44 17.96
C PRO A 513 -17.31 15.28 17.56
N ASN A 514 -17.13 16.59 17.35
CA ASN A 514 -18.15 17.50 16.87
C ASN A 514 -17.80 17.98 15.45
N VAL A 515 -18.77 17.93 14.54
CA VAL A 515 -18.62 18.40 13.16
C VAL A 515 -19.59 19.55 12.92
N PHE A 516 -19.05 20.76 12.86
CA PHE A 516 -19.80 22.00 12.64
C PHE A 516 -19.78 22.39 11.16
N TYR A 517 -20.90 22.24 10.48
CA TYR A 517 -21.16 22.94 9.23
C TYR A 517 -21.80 24.28 9.55
N PHE A 518 -21.21 25.37 9.06
CA PHE A 518 -21.72 26.72 9.30
C PHE A 518 -21.57 27.60 8.07
N THR A 519 -22.46 28.58 7.94
CA THR A 519 -22.41 29.58 6.86
C THR A 519 -22.11 30.99 7.44
N ASN A 520 -22.61 32.04 6.80
CA ASN A 520 -22.47 33.42 7.25
C ASN A 520 -23.14 33.67 8.62
N GLY A 521 -22.98 34.88 9.16
CA GLY A 521 -23.43 35.23 10.51
C GLY A 521 -22.35 34.96 11.56
N LYS A 522 -22.47 35.59 12.73
CA LYS A 522 -21.47 35.46 13.79
C LYS A 522 -21.59 34.08 14.44
N LYS A 523 -20.53 33.28 14.42
CA LYS A 523 -20.50 31.96 15.06
C LYS A 523 -19.60 31.96 16.29
N VAL A 524 -20.06 31.41 17.40
CA VAL A 524 -19.26 31.12 18.60
C VAL A 524 -19.37 29.63 18.87
N LEU A 525 -18.46 28.86 18.29
CA LEU A 525 -18.52 27.39 18.27
C LEU A 525 -17.40 26.82 19.13
N THR A 526 -17.74 25.90 20.03
CA THR A 526 -16.78 25.26 20.94
C THR A 526 -16.88 23.74 20.83
N GLY A 527 -15.78 23.08 20.51
CA GLY A 527 -15.61 21.63 20.47
C GLY A 527 -15.40 21.00 21.86
N GLY A 528 -15.03 19.72 21.85
CA GLY A 528 -14.80 18.88 23.02
C GLY A 528 -13.32 18.57 23.25
N VAL A 529 -13.02 17.39 23.81
CA VAL A 529 -11.64 16.90 24.00
C VAL A 529 -11.16 16.00 22.86
N GLU A 530 -12.06 15.61 21.97
CA GLU A 530 -11.83 14.77 20.79
C GLU A 530 -11.49 15.63 19.55
N ASN A 531 -11.35 15.00 18.38
CA ASN A 531 -11.04 15.72 17.13
C ASN A 531 -12.30 16.40 16.56
N ASP A 532 -12.36 17.73 16.63
CA ASP A 532 -13.48 18.52 16.14
C ASP A 532 -13.23 19.12 14.75
N ARG A 533 -14.30 19.32 13.98
CA ARG A 533 -14.24 19.83 12.60
C ARG A 533 -15.13 21.03 12.41
N PHE A 534 -14.59 22.09 11.84
CA PHE A 534 -15.30 23.31 11.46
C PHE A 534 -15.28 23.44 9.94
N ILE A 535 -16.43 23.42 9.30
CA ILE A 535 -16.58 23.42 7.84
C ILE A 535 -17.37 24.67 7.45
N MET A 536 -16.66 25.64 6.90
CA MET A 536 -17.27 26.88 6.41
C MET A 536 -17.85 26.64 5.03
N GLN A 537 -19.18 26.55 5.00
CA GLN A 537 -19.93 26.37 3.76
C GLN A 537 -19.98 27.69 2.97
N ASN A 538 -20.07 27.57 1.64
CA ASN A 538 -20.11 28.71 0.72
C ASN A 538 -18.86 29.61 0.75
N ALA A 539 -17.71 29.09 1.16
CA ALA A 539 -16.46 29.86 1.24
C ALA A 539 -16.06 30.52 -0.09
N ALA A 540 -16.34 29.89 -1.23
CA ALA A 540 -16.11 30.52 -2.54
C ALA A 540 -17.03 31.75 -2.77
N GLN A 541 -18.30 31.67 -2.37
CA GLN A 541 -19.29 32.74 -2.60
C GLN A 541 -19.01 33.99 -1.76
N VAL A 542 -18.37 33.83 -0.60
CA VAL A 542 -17.90 34.94 0.24
C VAL A 542 -16.87 35.80 -0.51
N LEU A 543 -16.03 35.18 -1.36
CA LEU A 543 -15.04 35.89 -2.16
C LEU A 543 -15.64 36.56 -3.42
N ASP A 544 -16.79 36.09 -3.90
CA ASP A 544 -17.45 36.64 -5.09
C ASP A 544 -18.23 37.94 -4.82
N ASN A 545 -18.69 38.15 -3.58
CA ASN A 545 -19.50 39.33 -3.20
C ASN A 545 -18.67 40.37 -2.45
N PRO A 546 -18.84 41.69 -2.70
CA PRO A 546 -18.12 42.74 -1.97
C PRO A 546 -18.25 42.53 -0.47
N ASP A 547 -17.13 42.57 0.25
CA ASP A 547 -17.15 42.38 1.69
C ASP A 547 -17.90 43.56 2.34
N PRO A 548 -19.05 43.35 3.00
CA PRO A 548 -19.64 44.41 3.80
C PRO A 548 -18.67 44.77 4.93
N ASP A 549 -18.56 46.05 5.30
CA ASP A 549 -17.84 46.51 6.49
C ASP A 549 -18.57 46.01 7.75
N ASP A 550 -18.55 44.70 8.01
CA ASP A 550 -19.08 44.07 9.21
C ASP A 550 -17.96 43.95 10.24
N THR A 551 -18.16 44.62 11.38
CA THR A 551 -17.19 44.63 12.50
C THR A 551 -17.37 43.42 13.44
N ARG A 552 -18.33 42.56 13.17
CA ARG A 552 -18.61 41.35 13.97
C ARG A 552 -17.75 40.18 13.47
N HIS A 553 -17.14 39.45 14.39
CA HIS A 553 -16.28 38.30 14.11
C HIS A 553 -16.81 37.03 14.78
N SER A 554 -16.56 35.90 14.15
CA SER A 554 -16.79 34.57 14.70
C SER A 554 -15.66 34.15 15.65
N ILE A 555 -15.88 33.13 16.47
CA ILE A 555 -14.92 32.50 17.37
C ILE A 555 -15.10 31.00 17.23
N LEU A 556 -14.05 30.30 16.81
CA LEU A 556 -14.02 28.85 16.66
C LEU A 556 -13.02 28.27 17.67
N ARG A 557 -13.49 27.42 18.58
CA ARG A 557 -12.66 26.81 19.63
C ARG A 557 -12.66 25.31 19.48
N GLY A 558 -11.52 24.74 19.09
CA GLY A 558 -11.36 23.30 18.92
C GLY A 558 -11.44 22.53 20.24
N GLY A 559 -10.83 23.03 21.32
CA GLY A 559 -10.72 22.26 22.56
C GLY A 559 -9.55 21.27 22.51
N GLY A 560 -9.71 20.06 23.04
CA GLY A 560 -8.70 19.00 22.95
C GLY A 560 -8.56 18.41 21.55
N GLY A 561 -7.84 17.30 21.41
CA GLY A 561 -7.71 16.62 20.11
C GLY A 561 -7.02 17.43 19.01
N ARG A 562 -7.19 16.95 17.78
CA ARG A 562 -6.73 17.56 16.52
C ARG A 562 -7.93 18.15 15.81
N ASN A 563 -7.93 19.47 15.62
CA ASN A 563 -9.11 20.20 15.18
C ASN A 563 -8.91 20.85 13.82
N SER A 564 -9.88 20.64 12.93
CA SER A 564 -9.77 21.07 11.54
C SER A 564 -10.67 22.26 11.19
N LEU A 565 -10.18 23.20 10.40
CA LEU A 565 -10.98 24.19 9.69
C LEU A 565 -10.91 23.95 8.16
N GLU A 566 -12.07 23.80 7.54
CA GLU A 566 -12.21 23.49 6.12
C GLU A 566 -13.04 24.54 5.37
N PHE A 567 -12.50 25.05 4.27
CA PHE A 567 -13.19 25.94 3.33
C PHE A 567 -13.89 25.14 2.25
N ASP A 568 -15.21 24.96 2.36
CA ASP A 568 -15.96 24.16 1.38
C ASP A 568 -16.26 24.94 0.09
N GLY A 569 -16.27 24.21 -1.03
CA GLY A 569 -16.53 24.74 -2.37
C GLY A 569 -15.31 24.84 -3.28
N THR A 570 -15.55 25.26 -4.53
CA THR A 570 -14.52 25.45 -5.55
C THR A 570 -14.66 26.84 -6.17
N GLN A 571 -13.57 27.59 -6.20
CA GLN A 571 -13.51 28.87 -6.90
C GLN A 571 -13.53 28.62 -8.42
N THR A 572 -14.55 29.13 -9.11
CA THR A 572 -14.77 28.91 -10.55
C THR A 572 -14.54 30.16 -11.40
N SER A 573 -14.56 31.34 -10.80
CA SER A 573 -14.31 32.67 -11.38
C SER A 573 -13.08 33.31 -10.73
N GLN A 574 -12.41 34.24 -11.42
CA GLN A 574 -11.38 35.06 -10.75
C GLN A 574 -12.07 36.02 -9.78
N ALA A 575 -11.95 35.79 -8.47
CA ALA A 575 -12.51 36.62 -7.40
C ALA A 575 -11.86 38.03 -7.30
N GLY A 576 -11.45 38.63 -8.43
CA GLY A 576 -10.73 39.90 -8.45
C GLY A 576 -9.40 39.88 -7.70
N GLY A 577 -8.79 38.70 -7.49
CA GLY A 577 -7.58 38.52 -6.68
C GLY A 577 -7.82 38.47 -5.18
N ARG A 578 -9.07 38.39 -4.71
CA ARG A 578 -9.42 38.18 -3.29
C ARG A 578 -9.11 36.77 -2.84
N GLY A 579 -8.85 36.61 -1.55
CA GLY A 579 -8.58 35.31 -0.93
C GLY A 579 -8.69 35.34 0.59
N TYR A 580 -8.28 34.25 1.22
CA TYR A 580 -8.26 34.11 2.68
C TYR A 580 -6.85 34.30 3.24
N ASP A 581 -6.75 34.86 4.43
CA ASP A 581 -5.50 34.94 5.19
C ASP A 581 -5.75 34.37 6.58
N LEU A 582 -5.06 33.28 6.90
CA LEU A 582 -5.29 32.44 8.07
C LEU A 582 -3.99 32.34 8.86
N ASP A 583 -3.99 32.90 10.07
CA ASP A 583 -2.83 32.91 10.94
C ASP A 583 -3.15 32.11 12.20
N LEU A 584 -2.63 30.88 12.29
CA LEU A 584 -2.78 30.00 13.44
C LEU A 584 -1.98 30.48 14.64
N SER A 585 -0.84 31.13 14.42
CA SER A 585 -0.02 31.70 15.49
C SER A 585 -0.71 32.86 16.20
N ALA A 586 -1.39 33.74 15.44
CA ALA A 586 -2.20 34.82 15.96
C ALA A 586 -3.64 34.37 16.30
N GLY A 587 -4.05 33.20 15.82
CA GLY A 587 -5.41 32.68 15.96
C GLY A 587 -6.44 33.51 15.21
N THR A 588 -6.16 33.93 13.97
CA THR A 588 -7.04 34.82 13.20
C THR A 588 -7.34 34.33 11.79
N LEU A 589 -8.54 34.70 11.31
CA LEU A 589 -8.97 34.51 9.92
C LEU A 589 -9.40 35.86 9.36
N HIS A 590 -8.85 36.21 8.20
CA HIS A 590 -9.17 37.39 7.42
C HIS A 590 -9.55 37.03 5.98
N VAL A 591 -10.25 37.96 5.33
CA VAL A 591 -10.37 38.02 3.86
C VAL A 591 -9.50 39.17 3.38
N PHE A 592 -8.60 38.91 2.44
CA PHE A 592 -7.80 39.95 1.81
C PHE A 592 -8.40 40.32 0.44
N THR A 593 -8.31 41.60 0.11
CA THR A 593 -8.77 42.16 -1.17
C THR A 593 -7.69 43.07 -1.74
N PRO A 594 -7.27 42.89 -3.01
CA PRO A 594 -6.29 43.78 -3.63
C PRO A 594 -6.74 45.24 -3.59
N ASP A 595 -5.87 46.10 -3.10
CA ASP A 595 -6.10 47.54 -2.99
C ASP A 595 -4.79 48.30 -3.25
N ALA A 596 -4.68 48.92 -4.42
CA ALA A 596 -3.48 49.66 -4.82
C ALA A 596 -3.23 50.92 -3.96
N ALA A 597 -4.20 51.37 -3.16
CA ALA A 597 -4.04 52.47 -2.21
C ALA A 597 -3.52 52.01 -0.84
N SER A 598 -3.53 50.70 -0.56
CA SER A 598 -2.95 50.11 0.66
C SER A 598 -1.42 50.08 0.57
N GLU A 599 -0.73 50.36 1.68
CA GLU A 599 0.74 50.25 1.76
C GLU A 599 1.23 48.82 1.51
N GLU A 600 0.43 47.81 1.87
CA GLU A 600 0.72 46.38 1.68
C GLU A 600 0.10 45.84 0.38
N GLY A 601 -0.55 46.69 -0.42
CA GLY A 601 -1.21 46.32 -1.69
C GLY A 601 -2.51 45.52 -1.53
N ASN A 602 -2.88 45.16 -0.30
CA ASN A 602 -4.12 44.48 0.05
C ASN A 602 -4.82 45.19 1.22
N ARG A 603 -6.15 45.12 1.25
CA ARG A 603 -7.00 45.47 2.39
C ARG A 603 -7.50 44.19 3.05
N TYR A 604 -7.35 44.09 4.37
CA TYR A 604 -7.72 42.91 5.15
C TYR A 604 -8.99 43.16 5.97
N SER A 605 -9.86 42.17 6.02
CA SER A 605 -11.13 42.20 6.74
C SER A 605 -11.20 41.01 7.70
N PHE A 606 -11.25 41.29 9.00
CA PHE A 606 -11.24 40.28 10.05
C PHE A 606 -12.57 39.52 10.11
N LYS A 607 -12.50 38.18 10.14
CA LYS A 607 -13.66 37.28 10.08
C LYS A 607 -13.81 36.39 11.30
N ALA A 608 -12.74 35.80 11.82
CA ALA A 608 -12.84 34.92 12.97
C ALA A 608 -11.59 34.89 13.86
N LEU A 609 -11.81 34.64 15.15
CA LEU A 609 -10.80 34.17 16.08
C LEU A 609 -10.78 32.62 16.05
N LEU A 610 -9.59 32.04 15.99
CA LEU A 610 -9.34 30.61 15.95
C LEU A 610 -8.58 30.22 17.23
N GLU A 611 -9.13 29.29 18.00
CA GLU A 611 -8.49 28.76 19.21
C GLU A 611 -8.31 27.24 19.06
N ARG A 612 -7.08 26.75 19.18
CA ARG A 612 -6.74 25.31 19.13
C ARG A 612 -7.16 24.62 17.82
N ILE A 613 -6.93 25.28 16.69
CA ILE A 613 -7.06 24.72 15.34
C ILE A 613 -5.66 24.43 14.82
N ASN A 614 -5.43 23.24 14.27
CA ASN A 614 -4.12 22.80 13.77
C ASN A 614 -4.21 21.95 12.50
N GLU A 615 -5.39 21.83 11.89
CA GLU A 615 -5.57 21.20 10.57
C GLU A 615 -6.36 22.13 9.64
N ILE A 616 -5.77 22.55 8.53
CA ILE A 616 -6.37 23.51 7.59
C ILE A 616 -6.60 22.86 6.23
N HIS A 617 -7.81 23.01 5.69
CA HIS A 617 -8.14 22.59 4.32
C HIS A 617 -8.56 23.82 3.51
N THR A 618 -7.64 24.34 2.69
CA THR A 618 -7.83 25.60 1.95
C THR A 618 -8.90 25.49 0.86
N LEU A 619 -9.36 26.62 0.32
CA LEU A 619 -10.41 26.63 -0.70
C LEU A 619 -9.91 26.02 -2.03
N SER A 620 -10.69 25.12 -2.63
CA SER A 620 -10.32 24.50 -3.90
C SER A 620 -10.26 25.53 -5.03
N ASN A 621 -9.14 25.55 -5.77
CA ASN A 621 -8.81 26.57 -6.80
C ASN A 621 -8.81 28.04 -6.28
N GLY A 622 -8.89 28.26 -4.96
CA GLY A 622 -8.81 29.58 -4.35
C GLY A 622 -7.38 30.05 -4.15
N THR A 623 -7.22 31.15 -3.43
CA THR A 623 -5.93 31.64 -2.95
C THR A 623 -6.04 31.88 -1.45
N THR A 624 -5.16 31.23 -0.71
CA THR A 624 -5.07 31.33 0.75
C THR A 624 -3.64 31.63 1.16
N ILE A 625 -3.45 32.57 2.07
CA ILE A 625 -2.21 32.73 2.82
C ILE A 625 -2.42 32.00 4.14
N VAL A 626 -1.55 31.05 4.46
CA VAL A 626 -1.60 30.31 5.73
C VAL A 626 -0.30 30.60 6.48
N THR A 627 -0.42 31.08 7.71
CA THR A 627 0.67 31.15 8.69
C THR A 627 0.36 30.14 9.77
N GLY A 628 1.14 29.08 9.88
CA GLY A 628 1.01 28.07 10.92
C GLY A 628 1.62 28.54 12.24
N SER A 629 1.70 27.60 13.17
CA SER A 629 1.97 27.85 14.57
C SER A 629 3.40 27.45 14.94
N LYS A 630 3.67 27.30 16.25
CA LYS A 630 4.93 26.72 16.74
C LYS A 630 4.79 25.24 17.06
N ASP A 631 3.57 24.72 16.95
CA ASP A 631 3.23 23.32 17.15
C ASP A 631 3.06 22.66 15.77
N ALA A 632 3.00 21.33 15.73
CA ALA A 632 2.81 20.59 14.48
C ALA A 632 1.42 20.83 13.87
N ASP A 633 1.40 21.40 12.66
CA ASP A 633 0.22 21.70 11.87
C ASP A 633 0.06 20.78 10.66
N ILE A 634 -1.18 20.59 10.22
CA ILE A 634 -1.52 19.88 8.99
C ILE A 634 -2.16 20.85 8.02
N ILE A 635 -1.54 21.09 6.87
CA ILE A 635 -2.01 22.09 5.90
C ILE A 635 -2.27 21.41 4.56
N VAL A 636 -3.53 21.36 4.16
CA VAL A 636 -3.99 20.79 2.90
C VAL A 636 -4.29 21.91 1.90
N SER A 637 -3.32 22.19 1.02
CA SER A 637 -3.44 23.18 -0.05
C SER A 637 -4.23 22.62 -1.24
N ARG A 638 -5.44 23.12 -1.46
CA ARG A 638 -6.30 22.79 -2.60
C ARG A 638 -6.38 23.92 -3.64
N GLY A 639 -5.64 25.01 -3.46
CA GLY A 639 -5.62 26.19 -4.31
C GLY A 639 -4.21 26.67 -4.65
N LYS A 640 -4.11 27.88 -5.19
CA LYS A 640 -2.83 28.57 -5.41
C LYS A 640 -2.44 29.29 -4.11
N ASP A 641 -2.08 28.51 -3.10
CA ASP A 641 -1.88 29.00 -1.74
C ASP A 641 -0.42 29.36 -1.45
N THR A 642 -0.20 30.22 -0.46
CA THR A 642 1.13 30.51 0.12
C THR A 642 1.10 30.07 1.58
N ILE A 643 2.00 29.16 1.95
CA ILE A 643 1.99 28.51 3.26
C ILE A 643 3.30 28.80 3.97
N HIS A 644 3.23 29.46 5.12
CA HIS A 644 4.31 29.61 6.08
C HIS A 644 4.00 28.69 7.25
N ALA A 645 4.60 27.51 7.33
CA ALA A 645 4.15 26.45 8.23
C ALA A 645 4.54 26.73 9.69
N GLY A 646 5.76 27.20 9.94
CA GLY A 646 6.15 27.74 11.26
C GLY A 646 7.36 27.03 11.84
N ASP A 647 7.43 26.90 13.16
CA ASP A 647 8.56 26.25 13.85
C ASP A 647 8.26 24.78 14.24
N GLY A 648 7.10 24.23 13.80
CA GLY A 648 6.60 22.91 14.17
C GLY A 648 7.03 21.79 13.20
N ASP A 649 6.77 20.53 13.58
CA ASP A 649 6.93 19.39 12.67
C ASP A 649 5.71 19.30 11.73
N ASP A 650 5.69 20.08 10.66
CA ASP A 650 4.47 20.32 9.88
C ASP A 650 4.25 19.29 8.77
N THR A 651 2.98 18.97 8.49
CA THR A 651 2.59 18.11 7.36
C THR A 651 1.82 18.90 6.33
N ILE A 652 2.43 19.10 5.15
CA ILE A 652 1.93 19.99 4.11
C ILE A 652 1.58 19.19 2.87
N HIS A 653 0.32 19.25 2.43
CA HIS A 653 -0.15 18.62 1.20
C HIS A 653 -0.33 19.66 0.10
N LEU A 654 0.40 19.53 -1.01
CA LEU A 654 0.38 20.51 -2.11
C LEU A 654 -0.32 19.94 -3.35
N HIS A 655 -1.60 20.22 -3.54
CA HIS A 655 -2.40 19.59 -4.62
C HIS A 655 -2.46 20.35 -5.95
N LYS A 656 -2.09 21.64 -5.98
CA LYS A 656 -2.31 22.52 -7.15
C LYS A 656 -1.08 23.30 -7.59
N GLU A 657 -1.03 23.59 -8.89
CA GLU A 657 0.01 24.43 -9.48
C GLU A 657 0.03 25.83 -8.88
N GLY A 658 1.25 26.33 -8.64
CA GLY A 658 1.47 27.69 -8.15
C GLY A 658 1.31 27.85 -6.64
N ALA A 659 1.08 26.75 -5.90
CA ALA A 659 1.22 26.74 -4.47
C ALA A 659 2.71 26.84 -4.06
N ALA A 660 2.97 27.57 -2.98
CA ALA A 660 4.30 27.73 -2.39
C ALA A 660 4.24 27.42 -0.89
N ALA A 661 5.19 26.63 -0.40
CA ALA A 661 5.31 26.30 1.01
C ALA A 661 6.70 26.70 1.55
N PHE A 662 6.71 27.24 2.75
CA PHE A 662 7.86 27.60 3.56
C PHE A 662 7.69 26.80 4.84
N GLY A 663 8.57 25.84 5.07
CA GLY A 663 8.55 24.99 6.26
C GLY A 663 8.79 25.79 7.51
N GLY A 664 10.03 26.24 7.64
CA GLY A 664 10.50 27.01 8.78
C GLY A 664 11.42 26.13 9.60
N SER A 665 11.37 26.20 10.93
CA SER A 665 12.17 25.27 11.75
C SER A 665 11.33 24.01 12.01
N GLY A 666 11.96 22.84 12.10
CA GLY A 666 11.27 21.58 12.41
C GLY A 666 11.49 20.50 11.35
N GLN A 667 10.91 19.32 11.58
CA GLN A 667 10.97 18.20 10.62
C GLN A 667 9.69 18.15 9.79
N ASP A 668 9.70 18.85 8.66
CA ASP A 668 8.51 18.99 7.82
C ASP A 668 8.34 17.85 6.83
N ILE A 669 7.09 17.55 6.49
CA ILE A 669 6.71 16.56 5.49
C ILE A 669 5.86 17.20 4.40
N TYR A 670 6.41 17.25 3.18
CA TYR A 670 5.73 17.75 1.99
C TYR A 670 5.17 16.59 1.16
N ASN A 671 3.86 16.46 1.09
CA ASN A 671 3.17 15.44 0.30
C ASN A 671 2.77 15.97 -1.07
N LEU A 672 3.43 15.47 -2.11
CA LEU A 672 3.25 15.92 -3.49
C LEU A 672 2.58 14.83 -4.34
N PRO A 673 1.27 14.93 -4.62
CA PRO A 673 0.56 13.96 -5.47
C PRO A 673 0.98 14.07 -6.94
N GLN A 674 0.89 12.97 -7.68
CA GLN A 674 1.27 12.94 -9.10
C GLN A 674 0.31 13.78 -9.94
N THR A 675 0.63 15.06 -10.08
CA THR A 675 -0.17 16.09 -10.74
C THR A 675 0.73 16.96 -11.60
N ALA A 676 0.19 17.48 -12.70
CA ALA A 676 0.95 18.28 -13.67
C ALA A 676 1.19 19.71 -13.16
N ASN A 677 1.94 19.84 -12.07
CA ASN A 677 2.10 21.10 -11.35
C ASN A 677 3.57 21.54 -11.29
N ASN A 678 3.76 22.86 -11.22
CA ASN A 678 4.99 23.49 -10.76
C ASN A 678 4.81 23.86 -9.29
N LEU A 679 5.62 23.27 -8.41
CA LEU A 679 5.48 23.42 -6.96
C LEU A 679 6.78 23.99 -6.37
N SER A 680 6.64 24.85 -5.37
CA SER A 680 7.77 25.53 -4.74
C SER A 680 7.80 25.25 -3.25
N ILE A 681 8.96 24.82 -2.75
CA ILE A 681 9.25 24.55 -1.34
C ILE A 681 10.46 25.39 -0.95
N THR A 682 10.45 25.95 0.25
CA THR A 682 11.60 26.58 0.87
C THR A 682 11.79 25.97 2.23
N GLU A 683 13.03 25.59 2.55
CA GLU A 683 13.35 25.02 3.85
C GLU A 683 14.61 25.60 4.48
N ASP A 684 14.62 25.68 5.81
CA ASP A 684 15.67 26.38 6.58
C ASP A 684 17.00 25.60 6.65
N GLY A 685 16.94 24.28 6.52
CA GLY A 685 18.09 23.38 6.54
C GLY A 685 18.70 23.11 7.92
N VAL A 686 17.98 23.42 9.01
CA VAL A 686 18.40 23.15 10.39
C VAL A 686 18.13 21.69 10.76
N GLU A 687 16.91 21.23 10.56
CA GLU A 687 16.48 19.84 10.78
C GLU A 687 16.18 19.11 9.45
N GLU A 688 16.00 17.79 9.49
CA GLU A 688 15.81 16.99 8.26
C GLU A 688 14.33 16.93 7.87
N SER A 689 14.01 17.51 6.72
CA SER A 689 12.66 17.54 6.15
C SER A 689 12.52 16.57 4.98
N ALA A 690 11.32 16.03 4.80
CA ALA A 690 11.01 15.00 3.83
C ALA A 690 10.04 15.49 2.75
N ILE A 691 10.37 15.21 1.49
CA ILE A 691 9.49 15.46 0.34
C ILE A 691 9.01 14.11 -0.19
N VAL A 692 7.73 13.82 0.01
CA VAL A 692 7.09 12.58 -0.44
C VAL A 692 6.49 12.82 -1.83
N LEU A 693 7.15 12.27 -2.84
CA LEU A 693 6.71 12.27 -4.23
C LEU A 693 5.87 11.03 -4.52
N ASP A 694 4.67 11.23 -5.07
CA ASP A 694 3.86 10.17 -5.68
C ASP A 694 4.38 9.73 -7.07
N TRP A 695 5.67 9.96 -7.33
CA TRP A 695 6.40 9.51 -8.52
C TRP A 695 7.31 8.35 -8.16
N ARG A 696 7.48 7.38 -9.07
CA ARG A 696 8.57 6.41 -8.96
C ARG A 696 9.93 7.07 -9.20
N MET A 697 10.99 6.45 -8.69
CA MET A 697 12.36 6.92 -8.87
C MET A 697 12.73 7.11 -10.34
N ASP A 698 12.38 6.16 -11.21
CA ASP A 698 12.75 6.22 -12.63
C ASP A 698 11.99 7.32 -13.41
N LEU A 699 10.95 7.92 -12.81
CA LEU A 699 10.23 9.08 -13.35
C LEU A 699 10.85 10.42 -12.96
N ILE A 700 11.97 10.42 -12.23
CA ILE A 700 12.77 11.61 -12.02
C ILE A 700 13.75 11.74 -13.19
N GLU A 701 13.62 12.83 -13.95
CA GLU A 701 14.41 13.05 -15.18
C GLU A 701 15.76 13.70 -14.87
N THR A 702 15.77 14.81 -14.13
CA THR A 702 17.01 15.54 -13.79
C THR A 702 16.93 16.24 -12.44
N TRP A 703 18.10 16.46 -11.83
CA TRP A 703 18.31 17.32 -10.66
C TRP A 703 19.30 18.42 -11.05
N ARG A 704 18.97 19.69 -10.83
CA ARG A 704 19.83 20.82 -11.22
C ARG A 704 19.80 21.95 -10.20
N ILE A 705 20.96 22.54 -9.91
CA ILE A 705 20.99 23.86 -9.26
C ILE A 705 20.87 24.94 -10.34
N VAL A 706 19.81 25.73 -10.27
CA VAL A 706 19.61 26.94 -11.08
C VAL A 706 19.62 28.13 -10.14
N LYS A 707 20.62 29.01 -10.28
CA LYS A 707 20.93 30.07 -9.29
C LYS A 707 21.12 29.43 -7.92
N THR A 708 20.23 29.68 -6.96
CA THR A 708 20.27 29.16 -5.58
C THR A 708 19.27 28.03 -5.32
N THR A 709 18.46 27.67 -6.33
CA THR A 709 17.35 26.72 -6.23
C THR A 709 17.75 25.35 -6.76
N LEU A 710 17.36 24.28 -6.08
CA LEU A 710 17.37 22.93 -6.62
C LEU A 710 16.07 22.68 -7.42
N GLU A 711 16.20 22.52 -8.73
CA GLU A 711 15.13 22.10 -9.64
C GLU A 711 15.17 20.59 -9.86
N ILE A 712 14.05 19.92 -9.60
CA ILE A 712 13.84 18.51 -9.95
C ILE A 712 12.80 18.44 -11.07
N THR A 713 13.17 17.87 -12.21
CA THR A 713 12.25 17.67 -13.33
C THR A 713 11.67 16.26 -13.28
N LEU A 714 10.34 16.15 -13.33
CA LEU A 714 9.58 14.91 -13.21
C LEU A 714 8.85 14.61 -14.52
N LYS A 715 8.91 13.36 -14.99
CA LYS A 715 8.18 12.85 -16.17
C LYS A 715 6.96 12.01 -15.75
N PHE A 716 6.12 11.64 -16.71
CA PHE A 716 4.94 10.81 -16.50
C PHE A 716 5.05 9.52 -17.34
N ASP A 717 4.55 8.40 -16.80
CA ASP A 717 4.64 7.10 -17.48
C ASP A 717 3.86 7.07 -18.80
N PHE A 718 2.65 7.64 -18.82
CA PHE A 718 1.68 7.50 -19.90
C PHE A 718 1.46 8.78 -20.72
N ASP A 719 2.32 9.78 -20.52
CA ASP A 719 2.34 11.02 -21.30
C ASP A 719 3.79 11.50 -21.44
N ASP A 720 4.41 11.14 -22.57
CA ASP A 720 5.83 11.40 -22.82
C ASP A 720 6.15 12.90 -22.98
N ALA A 721 5.17 13.75 -23.30
CA ALA A 721 5.37 15.18 -23.49
C ALA A 721 5.23 15.96 -22.18
N ARG A 722 4.45 15.44 -21.23
CA ARG A 722 4.17 16.11 -19.97
C ARG A 722 5.38 16.11 -19.04
N ARG A 723 5.62 17.25 -18.40
CA ARG A 723 6.66 17.44 -17.37
C ARG A 723 6.09 18.25 -16.21
N SER A 724 6.60 17.95 -15.02
CA SER A 724 6.40 18.73 -13.80
C SER A 724 7.75 19.15 -13.25
N LYS A 725 7.77 20.26 -12.51
CA LYS A 725 8.98 20.73 -11.84
C LYS A 725 8.70 20.99 -10.37
N LEU A 726 9.61 20.48 -9.54
CA LEU A 726 9.70 20.84 -8.14
C LEU A 726 10.87 21.80 -7.95
N TYR A 727 10.60 22.93 -7.33
CA TYR A 727 11.60 23.94 -6.98
C TYR A 727 11.80 23.91 -5.47
N ILE A 728 13.05 23.70 -5.05
CA ILE A 728 13.45 23.81 -3.65
C ILE A 728 14.36 25.03 -3.56
N HIS A 729 13.82 26.12 -3.02
CA HIS A 729 14.48 27.41 -2.94
C HIS A 729 15.52 27.47 -1.82
N ASP A 730 16.42 28.44 -1.94
CA ASP A 730 17.39 28.79 -0.92
C ASP A 730 18.24 27.62 -0.41
N VAL A 731 18.54 26.67 -1.30
CA VAL A 731 19.50 25.58 -1.03
C VAL A 731 20.92 26.14 -0.94
N TYR A 732 21.22 27.19 -1.72
CA TYR A 732 22.48 27.93 -1.69
C TYR A 732 22.25 29.41 -1.39
N ARG A 733 23.29 30.05 -0.87
CA ARG A 733 23.39 31.51 -0.76
C ARG A 733 24.50 32.03 -1.66
N GLN A 734 24.22 33.09 -2.43
CA GLN A 734 25.24 33.77 -3.21
C GLN A 734 26.09 34.68 -2.30
N THR A 735 27.41 34.46 -2.26
CA THR A 735 28.39 35.29 -1.55
C THR A 735 29.62 35.50 -2.44
N ASP A 736 29.99 36.75 -2.74
CA ASP A 736 31.20 37.10 -3.53
C ASP A 736 31.35 36.36 -4.87
N GLY A 737 30.24 36.15 -5.59
CA GLY A 737 30.26 35.43 -6.88
C GLY A 737 30.30 33.90 -6.76
N VAL A 738 30.36 33.36 -5.54
CA VAL A 738 30.29 31.93 -5.23
C VAL A 738 28.94 31.59 -4.59
N ARG A 739 28.38 30.43 -4.93
CA ARG A 739 27.18 29.89 -4.26
C ARG A 739 27.65 28.96 -3.15
N VAL A 740 27.30 29.27 -1.91
CA VAL A 740 27.65 28.47 -0.72
C VAL A 740 26.42 27.70 -0.25
N LEU A 741 26.56 26.40 -0.03
CA LEU A 741 25.49 25.52 0.43
C LEU A 741 25.00 25.98 1.81
N ILE A 742 23.69 26.17 1.95
CA ILE A 742 23.07 26.54 3.24
C ILE A 742 22.02 25.53 3.71
N ASN A 743 21.47 24.72 2.80
CA ASN A 743 20.55 23.63 3.16
C ASN A 743 20.95 22.33 2.46
N ASN A 744 21.23 21.29 3.26
CA ASN A 744 21.48 19.92 2.79
C ASN A 744 20.68 18.87 3.56
N ARG A 745 19.61 19.30 4.24
CA ARG A 745 18.81 18.49 5.16
C ARG A 745 17.47 18.11 4.54
N ILE A 746 17.50 17.72 3.28
CA ILE A 746 16.30 17.35 2.53
C ILE A 746 16.45 15.91 2.04
N THR A 747 15.43 15.11 2.33
CA THR A 747 15.29 13.75 1.80
C THR A 747 14.05 13.67 0.91
N VAL A 748 14.23 13.20 -0.32
CA VAL A 748 13.13 12.95 -1.26
C VAL A 748 12.76 11.47 -1.21
N VAL A 749 11.49 11.17 -0.96
CA VAL A 749 10.95 9.82 -0.96
C VAL A 749 10.02 9.61 -2.14
N THR A 750 10.25 8.56 -2.90
CA THR A 750 9.46 8.23 -4.09
C THR A 750 8.33 7.25 -3.77
N ARG A 751 7.35 7.10 -4.67
CA ARG A 751 6.20 6.19 -4.53
C ARG A 751 6.62 4.73 -4.39
N ASP A 752 7.67 4.33 -5.10
CA ASP A 752 8.34 3.04 -5.00
C ASP A 752 9.29 2.96 -3.78
N ARG A 753 9.24 3.94 -2.86
CA ARG A 753 9.88 3.96 -1.54
C ARG A 753 11.40 4.12 -1.55
N PHE A 754 11.99 4.63 -2.63
CA PHE A 754 13.41 5.02 -2.58
C PHE A 754 13.56 6.28 -1.75
N HIS A 755 14.61 6.33 -0.92
CA HIS A 755 15.01 7.57 -0.24
C HIS A 755 16.23 8.14 -0.95
N LEU A 756 16.11 9.37 -1.42
CA LEU A 756 17.07 10.05 -2.26
C LEU A 756 17.53 11.32 -1.57
N LYS A 757 18.84 11.48 -1.43
CA LYS A 757 19.44 12.71 -0.88
C LYS A 757 20.25 13.40 -1.98
N PRO A 758 19.99 14.66 -2.33
CA PRO A 758 20.77 15.35 -3.35
C PRO A 758 22.23 15.47 -2.89
N ASP A 759 23.17 15.14 -3.77
CA ASP A 759 24.62 15.26 -3.55
C ASP A 759 25.05 16.68 -3.89
N LEU A 760 24.84 17.58 -2.92
CA LEU A 760 25.03 19.02 -3.07
C LEU A 760 26.48 19.41 -2.70
N PRO A 761 27.27 19.99 -3.64
CA PRO A 761 28.60 20.52 -3.33
C PRO A 761 28.56 21.62 -2.26
N GLU A 762 29.58 21.70 -1.40
CA GLU A 762 29.65 22.79 -0.40
C GLU A 762 29.71 24.19 -1.04
N GLN A 763 30.31 24.29 -2.23
CA GLN A 763 30.44 25.53 -3.00
C GLN A 763 30.29 25.27 -4.50
N ILE A 764 29.67 26.22 -5.21
CA ILE A 764 29.56 26.22 -6.67
C ILE A 764 30.07 27.56 -7.21
N THR A 765 31.11 27.52 -8.03
CA THR A 765 31.76 28.70 -8.64
C THR A 765 31.25 29.01 -10.05
N GLU A 766 30.56 28.07 -10.70
CA GLU A 766 29.98 28.28 -12.03
C GLU A 766 28.86 29.33 -11.94
N ALA A 767 28.71 30.16 -12.96
CA ALA A 767 27.62 31.15 -13.02
C ALA A 767 26.31 30.57 -13.58
N THR A 768 26.37 29.40 -14.23
CA THR A 768 25.25 28.75 -14.93
C THR A 768 24.61 27.62 -14.11
N SER A 769 23.62 26.95 -14.67
CA SER A 769 23.01 25.77 -14.05
C SER A 769 24.02 24.62 -13.94
N VAL A 770 23.91 23.85 -12.85
CA VAL A 770 24.79 22.71 -12.54
C VAL A 770 23.94 21.48 -12.36
N GLU A 771 24.31 20.36 -12.99
CA GLU A 771 23.63 19.09 -12.80
C GLU A 771 24.07 18.44 -11.50
N ILE A 772 23.08 18.00 -10.72
CA ILE A 772 23.26 17.38 -9.42
C ILE A 772 22.96 15.89 -9.55
N LYS A 773 23.66 15.09 -8.77
CA LYS A 773 23.34 13.68 -8.58
C LYS A 773 22.60 13.50 -7.27
N ALA A 774 21.85 12.42 -7.12
CA ALA A 774 21.22 12.10 -5.83
C ALA A 774 21.70 10.74 -5.34
N ILE A 775 22.04 10.67 -4.06
CA ILE A 775 22.50 9.48 -3.37
C ILE A 775 21.28 8.65 -2.99
N VAL A 776 21.25 7.38 -3.39
CA VAL A 776 20.25 6.43 -2.90
C VAL A 776 20.64 6.03 -1.47
N THR A 777 19.88 6.53 -0.51
CA THR A 777 20.10 6.30 0.93
C THR A 777 19.21 5.18 1.49
N ARG A 778 18.13 4.83 0.77
CA ARG A 778 17.29 3.63 0.94
C ARG A 778 16.87 3.08 -0.43
N GLU A 779 17.05 1.78 -0.67
CA GLU A 779 16.43 1.12 -1.82
C GLU A 779 14.91 1.02 -1.63
N GLY A 780 14.17 1.25 -2.71
CA GLY A 780 12.72 1.15 -2.72
C GLY A 780 12.19 -0.27 -2.90
N GLY A 781 10.92 -0.48 -2.58
CA GLY A 781 10.22 -1.75 -2.79
C GLY A 781 9.60 -1.85 -4.18
N GLN A 782 9.48 -3.06 -4.73
CA GLN A 782 8.81 -3.25 -6.02
C GLN A 782 7.29 -3.14 -5.89
N GLU A 783 6.67 -2.43 -6.84
CA GLU A 783 5.21 -2.41 -7.01
C GLU A 783 4.68 -3.83 -7.32
N PRO A 784 3.47 -4.19 -6.86
CA PRO A 784 2.90 -5.52 -7.08
C PRO A 784 2.57 -5.72 -8.57
N VAL A 785 2.99 -6.87 -9.12
CA VAL A 785 2.73 -7.24 -10.52
C VAL A 785 1.72 -8.38 -10.60
N THR A 786 0.76 -8.29 -11.51
CA THR A 786 -0.22 -9.37 -11.76
C THR A 786 0.18 -10.17 -12.99
N ILE A 787 0.38 -11.48 -12.84
CA ILE A 787 0.63 -12.37 -13.99
C ILE A 787 -0.71 -12.67 -14.68
N LEU A 788 -0.82 -12.38 -15.98
CA LEU A 788 -2.06 -12.57 -16.74
C LEU A 788 -2.27 -14.03 -17.15
N ASP A 789 -3.43 -14.61 -16.81
CA ASP A 789 -3.82 -15.95 -17.25
C ASP A 789 -4.50 -15.90 -18.63
N ALA A 790 -4.04 -16.76 -19.53
CA ALA A 790 -4.49 -16.90 -20.92
C ALA A 790 -6.00 -17.11 -21.14
N ARG A 791 -6.79 -17.43 -20.10
CA ARG A 791 -8.19 -17.87 -20.24
C ARG A 791 -9.25 -16.84 -19.89
N LEU A 792 -8.88 -15.69 -19.32
CA LEU A 792 -9.84 -14.68 -18.87
C LEU A 792 -9.38 -13.27 -19.23
N ALA A 793 -10.28 -12.47 -19.80
CA ALA A 793 -10.03 -11.05 -19.99
C ALA A 793 -9.95 -10.36 -18.62
N HIS A 794 -8.87 -9.62 -18.39
CA HIS A 794 -8.60 -9.00 -17.09
C HIS A 794 -9.13 -7.56 -17.04
N ASN A 795 -9.97 -7.22 -16.05
CA ASN A 795 -10.48 -5.85 -15.91
C ASN A 795 -9.50 -4.99 -15.12
N VAL A 796 -9.06 -3.88 -15.72
CA VAL A 796 -8.19 -2.92 -15.04
C VAL A 796 -9.01 -2.10 -14.03
N PRO A 797 -8.56 -2.01 -12.76
CA PRO A 797 -9.17 -1.13 -11.77
C PRO A 797 -9.12 0.34 -12.20
N ALA A 798 -10.21 1.09 -11.94
CA ALA A 798 -10.24 2.53 -12.21
C ALA A 798 -9.31 3.31 -11.26
N ASN A 799 -8.74 4.42 -11.75
CA ASN A 799 -7.95 5.37 -10.94
C ASN A 799 -6.81 4.74 -10.12
N THR A 800 -6.15 3.72 -10.67
CA THR A 800 -5.10 2.99 -9.98
C THR A 800 -3.91 2.79 -10.93
N PHE A 801 -2.68 2.82 -10.40
CA PHE A 801 -1.51 2.36 -11.12
C PHE A 801 -1.40 0.83 -10.98
N THR A 802 -1.34 0.10 -12.09
CA THR A 802 -1.25 -1.35 -12.05
C THR A 802 -0.17 -1.90 -12.95
N ASP A 803 0.47 -2.98 -12.52
CA ASP A 803 1.47 -3.67 -13.30
C ASP A 803 0.99 -5.08 -13.67
N TYR A 804 1.20 -5.44 -14.94
CA TYR A 804 0.85 -6.75 -15.48
C TYR A 804 2.06 -7.43 -16.09
N TYR A 805 2.11 -8.76 -16.05
CA TYR A 805 3.10 -9.56 -16.76
C TYR A 805 2.43 -10.51 -17.75
N VAL A 806 2.95 -10.52 -18.99
CA VAL A 806 2.53 -11.40 -20.07
C VAL A 806 3.64 -12.41 -20.37
N GLN A 807 3.34 -13.69 -20.12
CA GLN A 807 4.21 -14.83 -20.48
C GLN A 807 4.21 -15.06 -22.00
N ARG A 808 5.38 -15.43 -22.55
CA ARG A 808 5.53 -15.60 -24.01
C ARG A 808 4.75 -16.77 -24.61
N HIS A 809 4.46 -17.79 -23.81
CA HIS A 809 3.75 -18.98 -24.26
C HIS A 809 2.21 -18.84 -24.22
N THR A 810 1.71 -17.70 -23.72
CA THR A 810 0.28 -17.40 -23.72
C THR A 810 -0.18 -17.00 -25.12
N ARG A 811 -1.01 -17.85 -25.75
CA ARG A 811 -1.54 -17.60 -27.11
C ARG A 811 -2.31 -16.28 -27.22
N HIS A 812 -3.14 -15.96 -26.25
CA HIS A 812 -3.91 -14.73 -26.24
C HIS A 812 -4.05 -14.20 -24.81
N SER A 813 -3.56 -12.97 -24.58
CA SER A 813 -3.75 -12.23 -23.34
C SER A 813 -4.64 -11.03 -23.62
N SER A 814 -5.68 -10.82 -22.82
CA SER A 814 -6.62 -9.71 -23.03
C SER A 814 -6.81 -8.91 -21.74
N ILE A 815 -6.71 -7.60 -21.86
CA ILE A 815 -6.95 -6.63 -20.79
C ILE A 815 -8.09 -5.72 -21.21
N ILE A 816 -9.06 -5.48 -20.32
CA ILE A 816 -10.20 -4.59 -20.53
C ILE A 816 -10.00 -3.32 -19.70
N SER A 817 -9.89 -2.19 -20.38
CA SER A 817 -9.65 -0.89 -19.73
C SER A 817 -10.87 -0.42 -18.95
N GLY A 818 -10.69 -0.12 -17.67
CA GLY A 818 -11.63 0.67 -16.86
C GLY A 818 -11.47 2.18 -17.13
N GLN A 819 -12.49 2.98 -16.80
CA GLN A 819 -12.43 4.44 -16.98
C GLN A 819 -11.67 5.09 -15.82
N SER A 820 -10.58 5.79 -16.13
CA SER A 820 -9.67 6.42 -15.16
C SER A 820 -9.43 7.90 -15.48
N ALA A 821 -9.00 8.67 -14.47
CA ALA A 821 -8.45 10.01 -14.71
C ALA A 821 -7.13 9.93 -15.51
N ALA A 822 -6.81 11.00 -16.24
CA ALA A 822 -5.78 11.05 -17.29
C ALA A 822 -4.32 10.81 -16.86
N LEU A 823 -4.06 10.53 -15.58
CA LEU A 823 -2.73 10.31 -15.01
C LEU A 823 -2.50 8.86 -14.57
N TYR A 824 -3.58 8.08 -14.43
CA TYR A 824 -3.49 6.67 -14.07
C TYR A 824 -3.30 5.81 -15.31
N GLY A 825 -2.57 4.71 -15.13
CA GLY A 825 -2.27 3.81 -16.22
C GLY A 825 -1.62 2.52 -15.75
N SER A 826 -1.40 1.63 -16.71
CA SER A 826 -0.86 0.30 -16.47
C SER A 826 0.46 0.08 -17.20
N ARG A 827 1.44 -0.52 -16.52
CA ARG A 827 2.63 -1.07 -17.18
C ARG A 827 2.40 -2.53 -17.49
N ILE A 828 2.73 -2.94 -18.71
CA ILE A 828 2.63 -4.34 -19.14
C ILE A 828 4.03 -4.81 -19.46
N PHE A 829 4.57 -5.63 -18.57
CA PHE A 829 5.84 -6.33 -18.70
C PHE A 829 5.65 -7.52 -19.66
N LEU A 830 6.40 -7.51 -20.77
CA LEU A 830 6.30 -8.51 -21.83
C LEU A 830 7.52 -9.42 -21.80
N ASP A 831 7.31 -10.74 -21.78
CA ASP A 831 8.37 -11.74 -21.98
C ASP A 831 8.78 -11.89 -23.47
N PHE A 832 8.74 -10.78 -24.19
CA PHE A 832 9.09 -10.68 -25.60
C PHE A 832 10.08 -9.53 -25.76
N ASP A 833 11.11 -9.73 -26.58
CA ASP A 833 11.98 -8.66 -27.02
C ASP A 833 11.22 -7.77 -28.02
N SER A 834 11.58 -6.49 -28.09
CA SER A 834 10.94 -5.55 -29.00
C SER A 834 11.03 -5.95 -30.49
N SER A 835 12.02 -6.77 -30.87
CA SER A 835 12.20 -7.29 -32.23
C SER A 835 11.27 -8.45 -32.58
N GLU A 836 10.65 -9.10 -31.59
CA GLU A 836 9.69 -10.21 -31.80
C GLU A 836 8.29 -9.70 -32.22
N LEU A 837 8.06 -8.38 -32.16
CA LEU A 837 6.79 -7.77 -32.53
C LEU A 837 6.59 -7.83 -34.07
N THR A 838 5.61 -8.61 -34.52
CA THR A 838 5.38 -8.87 -35.96
C THR A 838 4.35 -7.92 -36.57
N SER A 839 3.32 -7.52 -35.82
CA SER A 839 2.34 -6.53 -36.27
C SER A 839 1.60 -5.89 -35.10
N VAL A 840 1.07 -4.69 -35.33
CA VAL A 840 0.20 -3.98 -34.37
C VAL A 840 -1.00 -3.44 -35.13
N ASN A 841 -2.20 -3.75 -34.64
CA ASN A 841 -3.46 -3.36 -35.26
C ASN A 841 -4.35 -2.62 -34.25
N ILE A 842 -5.00 -1.57 -34.71
CA ILE A 842 -5.98 -0.81 -33.94
C ILE A 842 -7.35 -1.13 -34.52
N PHE A 843 -8.28 -1.56 -33.69
CA PHE A 843 -9.65 -1.87 -34.07
C PHE A 843 -10.59 -0.78 -33.58
N PHE A 844 -11.50 -0.34 -34.45
CA PHE A 844 -12.54 0.62 -34.16
C PHE A 844 -13.90 -0.06 -34.30
N ASP A 845 -14.61 -0.19 -33.18
CA ASP A 845 -15.96 -0.73 -33.11
C ASP A 845 -16.96 0.42 -32.98
N THR A 846 -17.87 0.55 -33.95
CA THR A 846 -18.90 1.60 -33.98
C THR A 846 -20.31 1.02 -34.07
N GLU A 847 -21.28 1.69 -33.45
CA GLU A 847 -22.71 1.30 -33.45
C GLU A 847 -23.43 1.64 -34.76
N ILE A 848 -22.81 2.47 -35.61
CA ILE A 848 -23.27 2.85 -36.96
C ILE A 848 -22.09 2.73 -37.91
N ASP A 849 -22.37 2.30 -39.15
CA ASP A 849 -21.41 2.26 -40.25
C ASP A 849 -20.87 3.66 -40.59
N TRP A 850 -19.56 3.81 -40.47
CA TRP A 850 -18.83 5.07 -40.62
C TRP A 850 -18.78 5.60 -42.07
N GLU A 851 -18.94 4.73 -43.09
CA GLU A 851 -19.02 5.16 -44.50
C GLU A 851 -20.37 5.81 -44.84
N HIS A 852 -21.43 5.46 -44.10
CA HIS A 852 -22.80 5.92 -44.33
C HIS A 852 -23.30 6.88 -43.23
N SER A 853 -22.52 7.06 -42.16
CA SER A 853 -22.80 8.06 -41.14
C SER A 853 -22.59 9.46 -41.70
N SER A 854 -23.55 10.35 -41.50
CA SER A 854 -23.32 11.78 -41.70
C SER A 854 -22.19 12.23 -40.76
N PRO A 855 -21.33 13.19 -41.16
CA PRO A 855 -20.36 13.81 -40.26
C PRO A 855 -20.99 14.40 -38.98
N SER A 856 -22.31 14.65 -39.00
CA SER A 856 -23.09 15.12 -37.85
C SER A 856 -23.60 14.01 -36.92
N ASP A 857 -23.48 12.74 -37.29
CA ASP A 857 -24.07 11.64 -36.54
C ASP A 857 -23.31 11.38 -35.25
N LYS A 858 -24.08 11.23 -34.17
CA LYS A 858 -23.56 10.92 -32.84
C LYS A 858 -23.51 9.40 -32.67
N ILE A 859 -22.30 8.85 -32.69
CA ILE A 859 -22.04 7.42 -32.59
C ILE A 859 -21.37 7.06 -31.28
N ASN A 860 -21.49 5.79 -30.90
CA ASN A 860 -20.65 5.17 -29.89
C ASN A 860 -19.45 4.55 -30.60
N ILE A 861 -18.24 4.85 -30.13
CA ILE A 861 -17.00 4.32 -30.67
C ILE A 861 -16.15 3.72 -29.56
N THR A 862 -15.62 2.53 -29.83
CA THR A 862 -14.65 1.85 -28.97
C THR A 862 -13.39 1.55 -29.77
N CYS A 863 -12.24 1.91 -29.20
CA CYS A 863 -10.92 1.66 -29.79
C CYS A 863 -10.19 0.57 -28.97
N SER A 864 -9.59 -0.42 -29.63
CA SER A 864 -8.81 -1.51 -29.00
C SER A 864 -7.51 -1.78 -29.77
N TYR A 865 -6.43 -2.10 -29.05
CA TYR A 865 -5.13 -2.45 -29.65
C TYR A 865 -4.87 -3.96 -29.61
N TYR A 866 -4.24 -4.47 -30.66
CA TYR A 866 -3.77 -5.85 -30.77
C TYR A 866 -2.29 -5.83 -31.15
N PHE A 867 -1.43 -6.35 -30.27
CA PHE A 867 0.00 -6.52 -30.49
C PHE A 867 0.28 -8.00 -30.77
N HIS A 868 0.89 -8.30 -31.91
CA HIS A 868 1.14 -9.67 -32.36
C HIS A 868 2.63 -10.02 -32.27
N PHE A 869 2.91 -11.20 -31.72
CA PHE A 869 4.22 -11.85 -31.65
C PHE A 869 4.07 -13.24 -32.28
N GLU A 870 4.21 -13.29 -33.61
CA GLU A 870 3.85 -14.47 -34.42
C GLU A 870 2.40 -14.96 -34.20
N ASP A 871 2.20 -16.13 -33.57
CA ASP A 871 0.89 -16.71 -33.25
C ASP A 871 0.34 -16.24 -31.88
N LYS A 872 1.08 -15.40 -31.15
CA LYS A 872 0.70 -14.86 -29.84
C LYS A 872 0.15 -13.44 -29.97
N VAL A 873 -0.82 -13.10 -29.12
CA VAL A 873 -1.51 -11.81 -29.16
C VAL A 873 -1.68 -11.23 -27.76
N LEU A 874 -1.38 -9.94 -27.61
CA LEU A 874 -1.81 -9.09 -26.49
C LEU A 874 -2.89 -8.12 -26.98
N GLU A 875 -4.08 -8.23 -26.42
CA GLU A 875 -5.21 -7.32 -26.63
C GLU A 875 -5.33 -6.32 -25.47
N ILE A 876 -5.37 -5.03 -25.81
CA ILE A 876 -5.82 -3.95 -24.92
C ILE A 876 -7.20 -3.51 -25.42
N SER A 877 -8.23 -4.08 -24.81
CA SER A 877 -9.62 -3.83 -25.13
C SER A 877 -10.12 -2.53 -24.47
N LYS A 878 -10.99 -1.82 -25.20
CA LYS A 878 -11.59 -0.55 -24.76
C LYS A 878 -10.57 0.49 -24.32
N PHE A 879 -9.43 0.56 -25.00
CA PHE A 879 -8.40 1.59 -24.78
C PHE A 879 -9.00 3.00 -24.69
N ALA A 880 -9.97 3.28 -25.57
CA ALA A 880 -10.84 4.46 -25.44
C ALA A 880 -12.28 4.12 -25.81
N THR A 881 -13.23 4.76 -25.13
CA THR A 881 -14.65 4.67 -25.45
C THR A 881 -15.28 6.05 -25.36
N HIS A 882 -15.91 6.49 -26.45
CA HIS A 882 -16.68 7.73 -26.47
C HIS A 882 -18.11 7.45 -26.90
N LYS A 883 -19.07 8.07 -26.22
CA LYS A 883 -20.49 7.89 -26.49
C LYS A 883 -21.12 9.14 -27.07
N ALA A 884 -22.09 8.95 -27.96
CA ALA A 884 -22.93 10.00 -28.53
C ALA A 884 -22.15 11.23 -29.06
N MET A 885 -21.12 10.99 -29.88
CA MET A 885 -20.27 12.03 -30.45
C MET A 885 -19.94 11.75 -31.91
N THR A 886 -19.51 12.77 -32.67
CA THR A 886 -19.05 12.57 -34.05
C THR A 886 -17.78 11.72 -34.06
N LEU A 887 -17.56 11.00 -35.17
CA LEU A 887 -16.35 10.20 -35.35
C LEU A 887 -15.07 11.06 -35.28
N GLU A 888 -15.09 12.22 -35.94
CA GLU A 888 -13.95 13.15 -35.98
C GLU A 888 -13.59 13.68 -34.58
N ASP A 889 -14.59 14.16 -33.82
CA ASP A 889 -14.37 14.62 -32.44
C ASP A 889 -13.86 13.48 -31.54
N ALA A 890 -14.34 12.25 -31.76
CA ALA A 890 -13.91 11.10 -30.97
C ALA A 890 -12.45 10.75 -31.23
N LEU A 891 -12.08 10.62 -32.49
CA LEU A 891 -10.70 10.36 -32.87
C LEU A 891 -9.78 11.50 -32.41
N GLN A 892 -10.20 12.76 -32.54
CA GLN A 892 -9.42 13.91 -32.09
C GLN A 892 -9.24 13.96 -30.57
N LYS A 893 -10.26 13.57 -29.80
CA LYS A 893 -10.16 13.43 -28.33
C LYS A 893 -9.22 12.30 -27.93
N ILE A 894 -9.29 11.14 -28.59
CA ILE A 894 -8.40 10.01 -28.33
C ILE A 894 -6.94 10.39 -28.66
N VAL A 895 -6.71 11.06 -29.79
CA VAL A 895 -5.40 11.61 -30.17
C VAL A 895 -4.87 12.61 -29.13
N ASN A 896 -5.77 13.38 -28.51
CA ASN A 896 -5.44 14.31 -27.42
C ASN A 896 -5.40 13.62 -26.04
N ASN A 897 -5.16 12.30 -26.00
CA ASN A 897 -5.02 11.48 -24.80
C ASN A 897 -6.25 11.46 -23.87
N GLN A 898 -7.46 11.72 -24.40
CA GLN A 898 -8.71 11.48 -23.68
C GLN A 898 -9.14 10.03 -23.86
N ILE A 899 -8.41 9.15 -23.19
CA ILE A 899 -8.50 7.68 -23.24
C ILE A 899 -9.11 7.14 -21.94
N ASN A 900 -9.50 5.86 -21.92
CA ASN A 900 -10.06 5.26 -20.71
C ASN A 900 -8.96 5.02 -19.66
N HIS A 901 -7.76 4.59 -20.07
CA HIS A 901 -6.66 4.27 -19.18
C HIS A 901 -5.32 4.30 -19.95
N GLY A 902 -4.25 4.83 -19.35
CA GLY A 902 -2.93 4.88 -19.97
C GLY A 902 -2.23 3.51 -19.97
N TYR A 903 -1.38 3.23 -20.97
CA TYR A 903 -0.61 1.99 -21.03
C TYR A 903 0.83 2.22 -21.48
N SER A 904 1.77 1.52 -20.85
CA SER A 904 3.16 1.39 -21.30
C SER A 904 3.53 -0.09 -21.43
N LEU A 905 4.09 -0.47 -22.57
CA LEU A 905 4.65 -1.79 -22.80
C LEU A 905 6.14 -1.78 -22.43
N VAL A 906 6.56 -2.68 -21.55
CA VAL A 906 7.96 -2.87 -21.16
C VAL A 906 8.43 -4.21 -21.71
N PHE A 907 9.24 -4.18 -22.76
CA PHE A 907 9.78 -5.38 -23.42
C PHE A 907 10.91 -6.00 -22.60
N ARG A 908 11.19 -7.29 -22.84
CA ARG A 908 12.22 -8.06 -22.15
C ARG A 908 13.63 -7.49 -22.37
N ASP A 909 13.90 -6.93 -23.55
CA ASP A 909 15.14 -6.23 -23.90
C ASP A 909 15.26 -4.84 -23.25
N GLY A 910 14.33 -4.47 -22.36
CA GLY A 910 14.34 -3.23 -21.60
C GLY A 910 13.83 -2.01 -22.38
N LYS A 911 13.35 -2.17 -23.62
CA LYS A 911 12.74 -1.06 -24.36
C LYS A 911 11.30 -0.82 -23.87
N VAL A 912 10.87 0.43 -23.90
CA VAL A 912 9.53 0.83 -23.46
C VAL A 912 8.78 1.56 -24.56
N HIS A 913 7.49 1.28 -24.71
CA HIS A 913 6.60 1.98 -25.62
C HIS A 913 5.33 2.47 -24.90
N THR A 914 5.05 3.77 -24.94
CA THR A 914 3.77 4.33 -24.48
C THR A 914 2.71 4.11 -25.57
N VAL A 915 1.61 3.43 -25.24
CA VAL A 915 0.53 3.15 -26.18
C VAL A 915 -0.27 4.44 -26.42
N THR A 916 -0.24 4.95 -27.65
CA THR A 916 -0.91 6.20 -28.04
C THR A 916 -1.54 6.08 -29.42
N LEU A 917 -2.63 6.82 -29.65
CA LEU A 917 -3.24 6.97 -30.97
C LEU A 917 -2.71 8.25 -31.62
N THR A 918 -1.99 8.14 -32.73
CA THR A 918 -1.50 9.30 -33.48
C THR A 918 -2.55 9.81 -34.48
N LYS A 919 -2.44 11.06 -34.92
CA LYS A 919 -3.29 11.64 -35.99
C LYS A 919 -3.26 10.80 -37.27
N GLU A 920 -2.08 10.29 -37.62
CA GLU A 920 -1.87 9.46 -38.81
C GLU A 920 -2.61 8.12 -38.71
N MET A 921 -2.57 7.48 -37.54
CA MET A 921 -3.28 6.23 -37.27
C MET A 921 -4.81 6.43 -37.27
N ALA A 922 -5.28 7.53 -36.68
CA ALA A 922 -6.69 7.89 -36.66
C ALA A 922 -7.26 8.16 -38.07
N ALA A 923 -6.45 8.65 -39.00
CA ALA A 923 -6.86 8.99 -40.36
C ALA A 923 -6.89 7.79 -41.34
N ALA A 924 -6.47 6.59 -40.92
CA ALA A 924 -6.24 5.45 -41.80
C ALA A 924 -6.99 4.13 -41.46
N PRO A 925 -8.28 4.11 -41.06
CA PRO A 925 -9.05 2.87 -40.99
C PRO A 925 -9.29 2.34 -42.42
N ARG A 926 -8.50 1.36 -42.86
CA ARG A 926 -8.38 1.03 -44.30
C ARG A 926 -9.22 -0.17 -44.72
N THR A 927 -9.88 -0.88 -43.80
CA THR A 927 -10.65 -2.10 -44.14
C THR A 927 -11.68 -2.46 -43.07
N ASP A 928 -12.92 -2.72 -43.48
CA ASP A 928 -13.98 -3.29 -42.65
C ASP A 928 -13.83 -4.82 -42.53
N LEU A 929 -13.84 -5.35 -41.31
CA LEU A 929 -13.70 -6.79 -41.04
C LEU A 929 -15.05 -7.50 -40.91
N TYR A 930 -16.06 -6.83 -40.38
CA TYR A 930 -17.44 -7.31 -40.39
C TYR A 930 -18.44 -6.16 -40.28
N ARG A 931 -19.62 -6.35 -40.87
CA ARG A 931 -20.73 -5.40 -40.89
C ARG A 931 -22.04 -6.14 -40.60
N LEU A 932 -22.73 -5.76 -39.53
CA LEU A 932 -24.02 -6.34 -39.13
C LEU A 932 -25.04 -5.23 -38.88
N ALA A 933 -25.88 -4.96 -39.88
CA ALA A 933 -27.04 -4.05 -39.90
C ALA A 933 -26.81 -2.61 -39.37
N ARG A 934 -26.40 -2.45 -38.11
CA ARG A 934 -26.04 -1.19 -37.45
C ARG A 934 -24.55 -1.16 -37.05
N ASN A 935 -23.93 -2.26 -36.63
CA ASN A 935 -22.54 -2.22 -36.14
C ASN A 935 -21.52 -2.46 -37.27
N SER A 936 -20.40 -1.74 -37.22
CA SER A 936 -19.22 -1.96 -38.06
C SER A 936 -17.95 -2.09 -37.22
N ARG A 937 -17.03 -2.94 -37.67
CA ARG A 937 -15.67 -3.01 -37.16
C ARG A 937 -14.67 -2.78 -38.27
N SER A 938 -13.86 -1.74 -38.13
CA SER A 938 -12.75 -1.42 -39.03
C SER A 938 -11.42 -1.53 -38.29
N PHE A 939 -10.32 -1.58 -39.04
CA PHE A 939 -8.98 -1.56 -38.44
C PHE A 939 -7.99 -0.65 -39.17
N ALA A 940 -6.98 -0.21 -38.44
CA ALA A 940 -5.81 0.52 -38.93
C ALA A 940 -4.52 -0.18 -38.47
N PRO A 941 -3.61 -0.55 -39.39
CA PRO A 941 -2.30 -1.07 -39.01
C PRO A 941 -1.39 0.05 -38.50
N VAL A 942 -0.55 -0.28 -37.52
CA VAL A 942 0.49 0.61 -37.00
C VAL A 942 1.82 0.24 -37.64
N ALA A 943 2.54 1.25 -38.14
CA ALA A 943 3.86 1.06 -38.74
C ALA A 943 4.89 0.59 -37.70
N LEU A 944 5.73 -0.37 -38.09
CA LEU A 944 6.85 -0.88 -37.29
C LEU A 944 8.19 -0.36 -37.83
N PRO A 945 9.23 -0.21 -36.97
CA PRO A 945 9.23 -0.47 -35.53
C PRO A 945 8.45 0.60 -34.74
N LEU A 946 7.91 0.23 -33.57
CA LEU A 946 7.28 1.20 -32.67
C LEU A 946 8.31 2.23 -32.16
N LYS A 947 7.83 3.44 -31.87
CA LYS A 947 8.65 4.47 -31.21
C LYS A 947 8.91 4.06 -29.76
N MET A 948 10.17 3.76 -29.45
CA MET A 948 10.61 3.40 -28.10
C MET A 948 11.06 4.63 -27.31
N LYS A 949 10.91 4.58 -25.97
CA LYS A 949 11.52 5.55 -25.07
C LYS A 949 13.05 5.44 -25.13
N PRO A 950 13.78 6.56 -24.97
CA PRO A 950 15.24 6.56 -25.06
C PRO A 950 15.92 5.86 -23.86
N ASP A 951 15.24 5.81 -22.71
CA ASP A 951 15.73 5.16 -21.50
C ASP A 951 15.49 3.65 -21.58
N THR A 952 16.48 2.86 -21.16
CA THR A 952 16.31 1.42 -20.94
C THR A 952 15.70 1.19 -19.57
N TYR A 953 14.60 0.45 -19.54
CA TYR A 953 13.86 0.11 -18.34
C TYR A 953 14.32 -1.24 -17.82
N PHE A 954 14.47 -1.36 -16.51
CA PHE A 954 14.84 -2.64 -15.92
C PHE A 954 13.60 -3.51 -15.73
N PHE A 955 13.55 -4.61 -16.47
CA PHE A 955 12.53 -5.64 -16.33
C PHE A 955 12.84 -6.49 -15.08
N ARG A 956 12.12 -6.31 -13.97
CA ARG A 956 12.20 -7.20 -12.80
C ARG A 956 10.83 -7.48 -12.23
N LEU A 957 10.41 -8.75 -12.33
CA LEU A 957 9.22 -9.23 -11.64
C LEU A 957 9.51 -9.36 -10.15
N PRO A 958 8.54 -9.03 -9.28
CA PRO A 958 8.70 -9.18 -7.84
C PRO A 958 8.89 -10.64 -7.47
N GLU A 959 9.80 -10.92 -6.54
CA GLU A 959 10.13 -12.29 -6.11
C GLU A 959 9.60 -12.54 -4.70
N GLN A 960 9.21 -13.77 -4.39
CA GLN A 960 8.89 -14.20 -3.03
C GLN A 960 10.18 -14.54 -2.27
N ALA A 961 10.14 -14.49 -0.93
CA ALA A 961 11.27 -15.00 -0.14
C ALA A 961 11.51 -16.48 -0.50
N PRO A 962 12.78 -16.90 -0.61
CA PRO A 962 13.14 -18.20 -1.15
C PRO A 962 12.67 -19.37 -0.27
N TYR A 963 12.36 -20.50 -0.91
CA TYR A 963 12.23 -21.80 -0.24
C TYR A 963 13.62 -22.40 -0.11
N GLU A 964 14.18 -22.36 1.10
CA GLU A 964 15.49 -22.96 1.42
C GLU A 964 15.35 -24.50 1.47
N LEU A 965 16.04 -25.21 0.58
CA LEU A 965 16.01 -26.68 0.53
C LEU A 965 16.99 -27.35 1.50
N GLY A 966 17.94 -26.59 2.05
CA GLY A 966 18.97 -27.12 2.94
C GLY A 966 20.12 -27.78 2.18
N ASP A 967 21.04 -28.42 2.91
CA ASP A 967 22.26 -29.07 2.42
C ASP A 967 22.06 -30.56 2.06
N ARG A 968 20.84 -31.09 2.25
CA ARG A 968 20.50 -32.50 2.01
C ARG A 968 19.75 -32.67 0.70
N ASN A 969 19.78 -33.90 0.19
CA ASN A 969 18.99 -34.24 -0.99
C ASN A 969 17.50 -34.17 -0.66
N SER A 970 16.75 -33.44 -1.48
CA SER A 970 15.33 -33.24 -1.27
C SER A 970 14.54 -33.28 -2.57
N CYS A 971 13.23 -33.31 -2.43
CA CYS A 971 12.25 -33.28 -3.48
C CYS A 971 11.29 -32.11 -3.24
N SER A 972 10.87 -31.42 -4.29
CA SER A 972 9.90 -30.33 -4.23
C SER A 972 8.77 -30.56 -5.22
N LEU A 973 7.53 -30.47 -4.77
CA LEU A 973 6.35 -30.47 -5.63
C LEU A 973 5.88 -29.03 -5.85
N LEU A 974 5.89 -28.58 -7.10
CA LEU A 974 5.37 -27.26 -7.48
C LEU A 974 3.88 -27.34 -7.81
N THR A 975 3.12 -26.36 -7.33
CA THR A 975 1.68 -26.22 -7.62
C THR A 975 1.38 -24.82 -8.11
N TYR A 976 0.72 -24.71 -9.28
CA TYR A 976 0.23 -23.44 -9.78
C TYR A 976 -0.95 -22.94 -8.94
N ILE A 977 -0.84 -21.70 -8.45
CA ILE A 977 -1.90 -21.02 -7.71
C ILE A 977 -2.38 -19.82 -8.56
N PRO A 978 -3.65 -19.80 -8.99
CA PRO A 978 -4.21 -18.65 -9.71
C PRO A 978 -4.03 -17.35 -8.92
N GLY A 979 -3.61 -16.28 -9.59
CA GLY A 979 -3.32 -14.99 -8.94
C GLY A 979 -1.89 -14.84 -8.40
N GLN A 980 -0.96 -15.70 -8.84
CA GLN A 980 0.46 -15.50 -8.58
C GLN A 980 0.90 -14.09 -9.03
N SER A 981 1.41 -13.30 -8.09
CA SER A 981 1.88 -11.94 -8.33
C SER A 981 3.39 -11.79 -8.22
N ARG A 982 4.09 -12.90 -7.95
CA ARG A 982 5.53 -12.92 -7.65
C ARG A 982 6.20 -14.19 -8.16
N ILE A 983 7.45 -14.10 -8.62
CA ILE A 983 8.29 -15.27 -8.93
C ILE A 983 8.52 -16.06 -7.64
N THR A 984 8.26 -17.36 -7.68
CA THR A 984 8.62 -18.27 -6.60
C THR A 984 10.13 -18.51 -6.63
N SER A 985 10.86 -18.29 -5.54
CA SER A 985 12.31 -18.56 -5.51
C SER A 985 12.60 -19.83 -4.71
N ILE A 986 13.52 -20.66 -5.19
CA ILE A 986 13.97 -21.90 -4.54
C ILE A 986 15.50 -21.82 -4.40
N GLU A 987 15.99 -22.04 -3.18
CA GLU A 987 17.40 -21.90 -2.83
C GLU A 987 18.02 -23.25 -2.43
N GLY A 988 19.07 -23.62 -3.15
CA GLY A 988 19.90 -24.77 -2.84
C GLY A 988 21.11 -24.40 -1.99
N ASN A 989 21.62 -25.38 -1.24
CA ASN A 989 22.83 -25.30 -0.43
C ASN A 989 23.82 -26.45 -0.74
N GLY A 990 24.04 -26.77 -2.02
CA GLY A 990 25.06 -27.74 -2.47
C GLY A 990 24.64 -29.22 -2.52
N GLY A 991 23.39 -29.55 -2.19
CA GLY A 991 22.79 -30.88 -2.37
C GLY A 991 22.21 -31.15 -3.77
N THR A 992 21.53 -32.29 -3.91
CA THR A 992 20.78 -32.68 -5.11
C THR A 992 19.27 -32.54 -4.88
N TYR A 993 18.58 -31.77 -5.73
CA TYR A 993 17.17 -31.43 -5.57
C TYR A 993 16.33 -31.89 -6.76
N LEU A 994 15.39 -32.80 -6.52
CA LEU A 994 14.35 -33.18 -7.48
C LEU A 994 13.19 -32.18 -7.41
N VAL A 995 12.80 -31.57 -8.52
CA VAL A 995 11.71 -30.57 -8.57
C VAL A 995 10.66 -31.03 -9.57
N HIS A 996 9.48 -31.42 -9.09
CA HIS A 996 8.32 -31.76 -9.91
C HIS A 996 7.64 -30.49 -10.41
N LEU A 997 7.68 -30.29 -11.72
CA LEU A 997 7.18 -29.08 -12.37
C LEU A 997 5.66 -29.09 -12.55
N CYS A 998 5.08 -27.90 -12.68
CA CYS A 998 3.68 -27.67 -12.99
C CYS A 998 3.59 -26.62 -14.11
N GLU A 999 2.58 -26.73 -14.99
CA GLU A 999 2.33 -25.77 -16.08
C GLU A 999 2.12 -24.34 -15.52
N LYS A 1000 2.40 -23.33 -16.35
CA LYS A 1000 2.21 -21.89 -16.09
C LYS A 1000 3.05 -21.29 -14.96
N MET A 1001 3.81 -22.09 -14.22
CA MET A 1001 4.63 -21.62 -13.12
C MET A 1001 5.81 -20.76 -13.60
N ILE A 1002 6.10 -19.69 -12.85
CA ILE A 1002 7.35 -18.94 -12.95
C ILE A 1002 8.09 -19.07 -11.64
N PHE A 1003 9.32 -19.57 -11.70
CA PHE A 1003 10.17 -19.68 -10.52
C PHE A 1003 11.64 -19.46 -10.84
N ARG A 1004 12.42 -19.20 -9.79
CA ARG A 1004 13.87 -18.97 -9.82
C ARG A 1004 14.58 -20.07 -9.05
N LEU A 1005 15.71 -20.50 -9.59
CA LEU A 1005 16.71 -21.31 -8.91
C LEU A 1005 17.87 -20.43 -8.48
N SER A 1006 18.47 -20.73 -7.32
CA SER A 1006 19.67 -20.06 -6.84
C SER A 1006 20.45 -20.91 -5.86
N THR A 1007 21.77 -20.73 -5.85
CA THR A 1007 22.69 -21.36 -4.88
C THR A 1007 23.60 -20.28 -4.29
N PRO A 1008 23.13 -19.49 -3.30
CA PRO A 1008 23.86 -18.31 -2.83
C PRO A 1008 25.29 -18.61 -2.33
N GLY A 1009 25.49 -19.78 -1.71
CA GLY A 1009 26.81 -20.22 -1.24
C GLY A 1009 27.77 -20.64 -2.36
N GLY A 1010 27.30 -20.75 -3.61
CA GLY A 1010 28.13 -21.04 -4.78
C GLY A 1010 28.90 -19.82 -5.29
N LEU A 1011 28.52 -18.60 -4.89
CA LEU A 1011 29.18 -17.37 -5.34
C LEU A 1011 30.56 -17.20 -4.71
N ALA A 1012 31.53 -16.70 -5.48
CA ALA A 1012 32.91 -16.53 -5.05
C ALA A 1012 33.06 -15.57 -3.85
N ASN A 1013 32.14 -14.60 -3.73
CA ASN A 1013 32.10 -13.62 -2.65
C ASN A 1013 31.16 -14.01 -1.50
N ALA A 1014 30.66 -15.24 -1.46
CA ALA A 1014 29.80 -15.71 -0.39
C ALA A 1014 30.54 -15.70 0.96
N VAL A 1015 29.88 -15.21 2.02
CA VAL A 1015 30.43 -15.23 3.40
C VAL A 1015 30.73 -16.66 3.87
N HIS A 1016 29.90 -17.61 3.42
CA HIS A 1016 30.14 -19.04 3.60
C HIS A 1016 30.11 -19.68 2.21
N ARG A 1017 31.30 -19.82 1.61
CA ARG A 1017 31.48 -20.48 0.32
C ARG A 1017 31.30 -21.99 0.49
N LEU A 1018 30.48 -22.59 -0.36
CA LEU A 1018 30.28 -24.03 -0.41
C LEU A 1018 31.45 -24.73 -1.08
N ASP A 1019 31.63 -26.01 -0.75
CA ASP A 1019 32.63 -26.86 -1.40
C ASP A 1019 32.18 -27.33 -2.79
N TYR A 1020 30.86 -27.40 -3.03
CA TYR A 1020 30.25 -27.92 -4.26
C TYR A 1020 29.01 -27.11 -4.65
N SER A 1021 28.69 -27.07 -5.96
CA SER A 1021 27.45 -26.46 -6.47
C SER A 1021 26.23 -27.36 -6.24
N SER A 1022 25.04 -26.78 -6.34
CA SER A 1022 23.80 -27.54 -6.27
C SER A 1022 23.56 -28.32 -7.57
N THR A 1023 22.89 -29.45 -7.44
CA THR A 1023 22.37 -30.21 -8.59
C THR A 1023 20.85 -30.16 -8.62
N TRP A 1024 20.27 -29.73 -9.74
CA TRP A 1024 18.83 -29.56 -9.93
C TRP A 1024 18.31 -30.57 -10.96
N GLU A 1025 17.43 -31.46 -10.52
CA GLU A 1025 16.73 -32.44 -11.36
C GLU A 1025 15.28 -31.99 -11.55
N LEU A 1026 14.93 -31.47 -12.73
CA LEU A 1026 13.63 -30.90 -13.03
C LEU A 1026 12.74 -31.95 -13.69
N ASP A 1027 11.81 -32.53 -12.94
CA ASP A 1027 10.84 -33.50 -13.45
C ASP A 1027 9.70 -32.78 -14.19
N ALA A 1028 9.72 -32.87 -15.52
CA ALA A 1028 8.78 -32.23 -16.42
C ALA A 1028 7.65 -33.14 -16.92
N ARG A 1029 7.49 -34.35 -16.36
CA ARG A 1029 6.53 -35.35 -16.86
C ARG A 1029 5.07 -34.86 -16.87
N GLU A 1030 4.69 -33.99 -15.94
CA GLU A 1030 3.34 -33.45 -15.80
C GLU A 1030 3.06 -32.23 -16.70
N LEU A 1031 4.04 -31.77 -17.49
CA LEU A 1031 3.89 -30.61 -18.41
C LEU A 1031 3.28 -30.99 -19.77
N GLY A 1032 3.01 -32.27 -20.01
CA GLY A 1032 2.51 -32.75 -21.31
C GLY A 1032 3.55 -32.63 -22.43
N LYS A 1033 3.14 -32.21 -23.63
CA LYS A 1033 4.05 -31.98 -24.77
C LYS A 1033 4.62 -30.56 -24.70
N PHE A 1034 5.94 -30.43 -24.57
CA PHE A 1034 6.64 -29.15 -24.46
C PHE A 1034 7.92 -29.12 -25.31
N THR A 1035 8.45 -27.92 -25.53
CA THR A 1035 9.80 -27.68 -26.05
C THR A 1035 10.71 -27.24 -24.90
N ILE A 1036 12.02 -27.50 -25.03
CA ILE A 1036 13.03 -27.03 -24.09
C ILE A 1036 13.82 -25.93 -24.79
N GLU A 1037 13.71 -24.70 -24.31
CA GLU A 1037 14.38 -23.54 -24.89
C GLU A 1037 15.14 -22.77 -23.82
N LEU A 1038 16.45 -22.59 -24.00
CA LEU A 1038 17.28 -21.74 -23.15
C LEU A 1038 17.55 -20.42 -23.88
N LEU A 1039 17.16 -19.30 -23.28
CA LEU A 1039 17.43 -17.95 -23.78
C LEU A 1039 18.03 -17.10 -22.66
N GLY A 1040 19.36 -16.92 -22.72
CA GLY A 1040 20.12 -16.31 -21.63
C GLY A 1040 19.86 -17.05 -20.32
N THR A 1041 19.46 -16.33 -19.27
CA THR A 1041 19.20 -16.91 -17.95
C THR A 1041 17.76 -17.43 -17.77
N ARG A 1042 17.05 -17.75 -18.86
CA ARG A 1042 15.66 -18.26 -18.82
C ARG A 1042 15.55 -19.58 -19.56
N LEU A 1043 15.12 -20.61 -18.83
CA LEU A 1043 14.80 -21.93 -19.36
C LEU A 1043 13.27 -22.06 -19.47
N TYR A 1044 12.78 -22.21 -20.69
CA TYR A 1044 11.38 -22.39 -21.00
C TYR A 1044 11.06 -23.86 -21.23
N LEU A 1045 10.03 -24.34 -20.54
CA LEU A 1045 9.48 -25.69 -20.64
C LEU A 1045 7.98 -25.56 -20.92
N GLY A 1046 7.63 -25.27 -22.18
CA GLY A 1046 6.26 -24.91 -22.54
C GLY A 1046 5.78 -23.66 -21.79
N SER A 1047 4.67 -23.75 -21.06
CA SER A 1047 4.14 -22.60 -20.28
C SER A 1047 4.91 -22.32 -18.98
N THR A 1048 5.85 -23.18 -18.59
CA THR A 1048 6.65 -23.03 -17.37
C THR A 1048 7.95 -22.29 -17.67
N THR A 1049 8.25 -21.26 -16.87
CA THR A 1049 9.46 -20.43 -17.02
C THR A 1049 10.35 -20.56 -15.79
N ILE A 1050 11.61 -20.91 -16.01
CA ILE A 1050 12.59 -21.10 -14.95
C ILE A 1050 13.71 -20.07 -15.12
N HIS A 1051 13.87 -19.19 -14.14
CA HIS A 1051 15.00 -18.30 -14.05
C HIS A 1051 16.19 -19.05 -13.46
N VAL A 1052 17.18 -19.34 -14.29
CA VAL A 1052 18.41 -20.02 -13.88
C VAL A 1052 19.46 -19.01 -13.39
N PRO A 1053 20.39 -19.40 -12.50
CA PRO A 1053 21.41 -18.49 -12.01
C PRO A 1053 22.37 -18.04 -13.12
N GLU A 1054 22.86 -16.81 -13.02
CA GLU A 1054 23.97 -16.31 -13.84
C GLU A 1054 25.27 -16.46 -13.04
N TYR A 1055 26.29 -17.04 -13.66
CA TYR A 1055 27.57 -17.32 -13.01
C TYR A 1055 28.71 -16.49 -13.60
N SER A 1056 29.62 -16.04 -12.75
CA SER A 1056 30.88 -15.38 -13.10
C SER A 1056 32.08 -16.28 -12.80
N GLY A 1057 33.28 -15.86 -13.24
CA GLY A 1057 34.41 -16.78 -13.45
C GLY A 1057 34.86 -17.65 -12.27
N GLU A 1058 34.73 -17.19 -11.02
CA GLU A 1058 35.12 -17.98 -9.83
C GLU A 1058 33.94 -18.64 -9.11
N ASP A 1059 32.72 -18.49 -9.63
CA ASP A 1059 31.51 -19.06 -9.02
C ASP A 1059 31.39 -20.56 -9.29
N LEU A 1060 30.77 -21.28 -8.36
CA LEU A 1060 30.40 -22.68 -8.54
C LEU A 1060 29.15 -22.76 -9.42
N VAL A 1061 29.27 -23.40 -10.58
CA VAL A 1061 28.18 -23.54 -11.55
C VAL A 1061 27.27 -24.70 -11.17
N ASP A 1062 25.99 -24.41 -10.93
CA ASP A 1062 24.97 -25.44 -10.69
C ASP A 1062 24.80 -26.38 -11.89
N GLN A 1063 24.54 -27.65 -11.59
CA GLN A 1063 24.19 -28.65 -12.60
C GLN A 1063 22.66 -28.69 -12.75
N ILE A 1064 22.16 -28.53 -13.97
CA ILE A 1064 20.71 -28.50 -14.23
C ILE A 1064 20.33 -29.57 -15.26
N PHE A 1065 19.38 -30.41 -14.87
CA PHE A 1065 18.87 -31.52 -15.66
C PHE A 1065 17.36 -31.40 -15.83
N VAL A 1066 16.84 -31.53 -17.05
CA VAL A 1066 15.41 -31.62 -17.34
C VAL A 1066 15.07 -33.05 -17.70
N ILE A 1067 14.08 -33.63 -17.02
CA ILE A 1067 13.68 -35.02 -17.19
C ILE A 1067 12.30 -35.04 -17.86
N ASP A 1068 12.22 -35.62 -19.06
CA ASP A 1068 10.97 -35.66 -19.82
C ASP A 1068 10.03 -36.81 -19.40
N ALA A 1069 8.85 -36.86 -20.05
CA ALA A 1069 7.83 -37.91 -19.88
C ALA A 1069 8.36 -39.36 -20.00
N HIS A 1070 9.44 -39.58 -20.75
CA HIS A 1070 9.99 -40.90 -21.06
C HIS A 1070 11.27 -41.22 -20.27
N GLY A 1071 11.69 -40.33 -19.37
CA GLY A 1071 12.91 -40.47 -18.59
C GLY A 1071 14.18 -40.09 -19.36
N ILE A 1072 14.10 -39.35 -20.47
CA ILE A 1072 15.28 -38.76 -21.11
C ILE A 1072 15.75 -37.58 -20.26
N ILE A 1073 17.04 -37.58 -19.90
CA ILE A 1073 17.69 -36.49 -19.18
C ILE A 1073 18.32 -35.54 -20.18
N TYR A 1074 17.84 -34.30 -20.24
CA TYR A 1074 18.44 -33.20 -20.95
C TYR A 1074 19.34 -32.40 -20.01
N THR A 1075 20.62 -32.27 -20.35
CA THR A 1075 21.56 -31.40 -19.62
C THR A 1075 21.38 -29.97 -20.11
N VAL A 1076 21.19 -29.05 -19.18
CA VAL A 1076 21.14 -27.60 -19.44
C VAL A 1076 22.49 -27.03 -19.04
N ASP A 1077 23.30 -26.73 -20.05
CA ASP A 1077 24.66 -26.23 -19.87
C ASP A 1077 24.66 -24.70 -19.90
N LEU A 1078 24.78 -24.10 -18.72
CA LEU A 1078 24.74 -22.64 -18.55
C LEU A 1078 26.01 -21.93 -19.02
N ILE A 1079 27.12 -22.65 -19.22
CA ILE A 1079 28.38 -22.05 -19.67
C ILE A 1079 28.36 -21.91 -21.20
N PHE A 1080 27.79 -22.90 -21.88
CA PHE A 1080 27.73 -22.93 -23.34
C PHE A 1080 26.38 -22.51 -23.91
N ASP A 1081 25.42 -22.11 -23.06
CA ASP A 1081 24.03 -21.78 -23.44
C ASP A 1081 23.39 -22.86 -24.32
N MET A 1082 23.55 -24.13 -23.92
CA MET A 1082 23.14 -25.28 -24.73
C MET A 1082 22.30 -26.28 -23.95
N VAL A 1083 21.37 -26.93 -24.66
CA VAL A 1083 20.57 -28.05 -24.13
C VAL A 1083 20.79 -29.29 -25.00
N TYR A 1084 21.15 -30.42 -24.39
CA TYR A 1084 21.40 -31.67 -25.11
C TYR A 1084 21.02 -32.91 -24.27
N PRO A 1085 20.64 -34.04 -24.90
CA PRO A 1085 20.37 -35.28 -24.17
C PRO A 1085 21.67 -35.83 -23.57
N GLY A 1086 21.70 -35.96 -22.25
CA GLY A 1086 22.87 -36.41 -21.47
C GLY A 1086 22.76 -37.83 -20.91
N GLY A 1087 21.55 -38.35 -20.75
CA GLY A 1087 21.33 -39.68 -20.15
C GLY A 1087 19.88 -40.11 -20.10
N LEU A 1088 19.63 -41.19 -19.37
CA LEU A 1088 18.32 -41.70 -19.03
C LEU A 1088 18.16 -41.76 -17.50
N ASP A 1089 16.96 -41.47 -17.02
CA ASP A 1089 16.62 -41.52 -15.61
C ASP A 1089 15.94 -42.86 -15.30
N GLY A 1090 16.63 -43.74 -14.57
CA GLY A 1090 16.12 -45.06 -14.21
C GLY A 1090 14.87 -45.03 -13.32
N ARG A 1091 14.48 -43.88 -12.76
CA ARG A 1091 13.21 -43.74 -12.03
C ARG A 1091 12.01 -43.78 -12.98
N TYR A 1092 12.18 -43.37 -14.23
CA TYR A 1092 11.10 -43.16 -15.20
C TYR A 1092 11.32 -43.83 -16.56
N PHE A 1093 12.56 -44.21 -16.87
CA PHE A 1093 12.90 -44.86 -18.12
C PHE A 1093 12.40 -46.31 -18.11
N GLU A 1094 11.44 -46.59 -18.98
CA GLU A 1094 10.96 -47.94 -19.25
C GLU A 1094 11.28 -48.31 -20.71
N PRO A 1095 12.18 -49.28 -20.95
CA PRO A 1095 12.44 -49.75 -22.30
C PRO A 1095 11.19 -50.45 -22.88
N PRO A 1096 10.96 -50.38 -24.21
CA PRO A 1096 9.86 -51.09 -24.86
C PRO A 1096 9.89 -52.59 -24.53
N LYS A 1097 8.71 -53.19 -24.32
CA LYS A 1097 8.59 -54.59 -23.87
C LYS A 1097 9.02 -55.63 -24.89
N ASP A 1098 9.07 -55.28 -26.17
CA ASP A 1098 9.51 -56.13 -27.26
C ASP A 1098 10.41 -55.39 -28.26
N ASP A 1099 11.15 -56.15 -29.06
CA ASP A 1099 12.10 -55.61 -30.05
C ASP A 1099 11.43 -54.99 -31.28
N GLN A 1100 10.11 -55.12 -31.43
CA GLN A 1100 9.35 -54.64 -32.60
C GLN A 1100 8.60 -53.33 -32.34
N SER A 1101 8.41 -52.95 -31.08
CA SER A 1101 7.73 -51.73 -30.70
C SER A 1101 8.53 -50.51 -31.17
N PRO A 1102 7.93 -49.54 -31.89
CA PRO A 1102 8.65 -48.34 -32.30
C PRO A 1102 9.06 -47.52 -31.08
N TRP A 1103 10.22 -46.88 -31.15
CA TRP A 1103 10.62 -45.89 -30.15
C TRP A 1103 9.65 -44.69 -30.19
N PRO A 1104 9.26 -44.11 -29.04
CA PRO A 1104 8.54 -42.84 -29.01
C PRO A 1104 9.29 -41.74 -29.76
N GLU A 1105 8.56 -40.76 -30.30
CA GLU A 1105 9.12 -39.64 -31.08
C GLU A 1105 10.27 -38.93 -30.35
N ALA A 1106 10.19 -38.81 -29.02
CA ALA A 1106 11.21 -38.20 -28.16
C ALA A 1106 12.60 -38.84 -28.29
N PHE A 1107 12.68 -40.13 -28.62
CA PHE A 1107 13.95 -40.86 -28.77
C PHE A 1107 14.56 -40.74 -30.18
N ALA A 1108 13.86 -40.15 -31.15
CA ALA A 1108 14.30 -40.14 -32.54
C ALA A 1108 15.73 -39.58 -32.73
N GLY A 1109 16.13 -38.59 -31.92
CA GLY A 1109 17.46 -37.98 -31.97
C GLY A 1109 18.57 -38.73 -31.18
N ILE A 1110 18.23 -39.83 -30.50
CA ILE A 1110 19.17 -40.63 -29.69
C ILE A 1110 19.03 -42.14 -29.92
N ALA A 1111 18.17 -42.57 -30.84
CA ALA A 1111 17.83 -43.98 -31.03
C ALA A 1111 19.03 -44.88 -31.40
N ASP A 1112 20.10 -44.31 -31.93
CA ASP A 1112 21.35 -44.97 -32.30
C ASP A 1112 22.42 -44.94 -31.19
N LYS A 1113 22.15 -44.30 -30.05
CA LYS A 1113 23.13 -44.05 -28.99
C LYS A 1113 23.10 -45.11 -27.88
N GLU A 1114 24.22 -45.20 -27.18
CA GLU A 1114 24.30 -45.82 -25.85
C GLU A 1114 24.30 -44.71 -24.80
N MET A 1115 23.31 -44.72 -23.91
CA MET A 1115 23.08 -43.66 -22.94
C MET A 1115 23.37 -44.16 -21.52
N ARG A 1116 23.98 -43.32 -20.68
CA ARG A 1116 24.12 -43.61 -19.25
C ARG A 1116 22.75 -43.60 -18.58
N VAL A 1117 22.52 -44.53 -17.67
CA VAL A 1117 21.29 -44.58 -16.86
C VAL A 1117 21.61 -44.22 -15.42
N SER A 1118 21.02 -43.11 -14.95
CA SER A 1118 21.15 -42.59 -13.59
C SER A 1118 20.05 -43.14 -12.68
N HIS A 1119 20.22 -43.02 -11.36
CA HIS A 1119 19.25 -43.47 -10.34
C HIS A 1119 18.85 -44.95 -10.44
N MET A 1120 19.70 -45.79 -11.01
CA MET A 1120 19.52 -47.24 -11.08
C MET A 1120 20.86 -47.95 -11.03
N ILE A 1121 20.92 -49.03 -10.27
CA ILE A 1121 22.14 -49.83 -10.05
C ILE A 1121 21.82 -51.32 -10.18
N MET A 1122 22.85 -52.16 -10.18
CA MET A 1122 22.68 -53.61 -10.07
C MET A 1122 22.19 -53.97 -8.67
N ALA A 1123 21.15 -54.80 -8.57
CA ALA A 1123 20.58 -55.24 -7.30
C ALA A 1123 21.57 -56.06 -6.45
N ASP A 1124 22.57 -56.67 -7.09
CA ASP A 1124 23.63 -57.44 -6.43
C ASP A 1124 24.81 -56.58 -5.92
N GLY A 1125 24.76 -55.25 -6.11
CA GLY A 1125 25.80 -54.31 -5.67
C GLY A 1125 27.05 -54.26 -6.55
N SER A 1126 27.03 -54.83 -7.76
CA SER A 1126 28.16 -54.78 -8.69
C SER A 1126 28.59 -53.35 -8.99
N ALA A 1127 29.90 -53.08 -8.90
CA ALA A 1127 30.47 -51.76 -9.14
C ALA A 1127 30.46 -51.41 -10.64
N GLY A 1128 30.15 -50.15 -10.98
CA GLY A 1128 30.11 -49.64 -12.36
C GLY A 1128 28.87 -48.78 -12.62
N HIS A 1129 28.93 -47.92 -13.64
CA HIS A 1129 27.75 -47.19 -14.11
C HIS A 1129 26.96 -48.01 -15.13
N LEU A 1130 25.64 -48.00 -14.97
CA LEU A 1130 24.69 -48.64 -15.87
C LEU A 1130 24.48 -47.78 -17.13
N LYS A 1131 24.34 -48.44 -18.26
CA LYS A 1131 24.01 -47.82 -19.55
C LYS A 1131 22.94 -48.64 -20.27
N TYR A 1132 22.26 -48.00 -21.21
CA TYR A 1132 21.31 -48.65 -22.09
C TYR A 1132 21.64 -48.31 -23.54
N ASN A 1133 21.84 -49.34 -24.35
CA ASN A 1133 22.04 -49.19 -25.79
C ASN A 1133 20.68 -49.16 -26.48
N LEU A 1134 20.28 -48.01 -27.02
CA LEU A 1134 18.96 -47.82 -27.64
C LEU A 1134 18.82 -48.57 -28.98
N ALA A 1135 19.92 -48.71 -29.72
CA ALA A 1135 19.95 -49.42 -30.99
C ALA A 1135 19.82 -50.93 -30.78
N GLN A 1136 20.54 -51.46 -29.78
CA GLN A 1136 20.57 -52.88 -29.45
C GLN A 1136 19.51 -53.29 -28.42
N ARG A 1137 18.79 -52.33 -27.83
CA ARG A 1137 17.79 -52.53 -26.75
C ARG A 1137 18.32 -53.36 -25.58
N LYS A 1138 19.56 -53.09 -25.18
CA LYS A 1138 20.27 -53.89 -24.17
C LYS A 1138 20.86 -53.03 -23.05
N TRP A 1139 20.75 -53.52 -21.83
CA TRP A 1139 21.47 -53.01 -20.66
C TRP A 1139 22.95 -53.41 -20.71
N THR A 1140 23.85 -52.46 -20.44
CA THR A 1140 25.29 -52.70 -20.35
C THR A 1140 25.85 -52.10 -19.07
N LEU A 1141 26.85 -52.75 -18.47
CA LEU A 1141 27.55 -52.26 -17.28
C LEU A 1141 28.97 -51.84 -17.68
N SER A 1142 29.38 -50.63 -17.33
CA SER A 1142 30.70 -50.11 -17.74
C SER A 1142 31.91 -50.91 -17.26
N SER A 1143 31.80 -51.63 -16.14
CA SER A 1143 32.85 -52.51 -15.58
C SER A 1143 32.86 -53.91 -16.20
N ASP A 1144 31.73 -54.37 -16.73
CA ASP A 1144 31.60 -55.63 -17.46
C ASP A 1144 30.58 -55.49 -18.61
N PRO A 1145 31.03 -54.96 -19.77
CA PRO A 1145 30.14 -54.76 -20.92
C PRO A 1145 29.59 -56.05 -21.53
N SER A 1146 30.15 -57.21 -21.17
CA SER A 1146 29.75 -58.52 -21.69
C SER A 1146 28.61 -59.17 -20.91
N ARG A 1147 28.33 -58.66 -19.70
CA ARG A 1147 27.30 -59.17 -18.82
C ARG A 1147 25.91 -59.08 -19.47
N ASP A 1148 25.13 -60.14 -19.33
CA ASP A 1148 23.71 -60.10 -19.67
C ASP A 1148 22.91 -59.56 -18.49
N ILE A 1149 22.17 -58.48 -18.72
CA ILE A 1149 21.50 -57.71 -17.67
C ILE A 1149 20.04 -57.55 -18.09
N SER A 1150 19.14 -58.08 -17.27
CA SER A 1150 17.70 -57.90 -17.41
C SER A 1150 17.20 -56.83 -16.45
N TYR A 1151 16.00 -56.29 -16.67
CA TYR A 1151 15.43 -55.29 -15.76
C TYR A 1151 15.24 -55.84 -14.33
N SER A 1152 15.00 -57.14 -14.16
CA SER A 1152 14.88 -57.76 -12.82
C SER A 1152 16.21 -57.80 -12.04
N ASP A 1153 17.34 -57.62 -12.71
CA ASP A 1153 18.66 -57.54 -12.06
C ASP A 1153 18.98 -56.12 -11.55
N LEU A 1154 18.06 -55.17 -11.74
CA LEU A 1154 18.26 -53.76 -11.47
C LEU A 1154 17.44 -53.30 -10.27
N LEU A 1155 18.00 -52.33 -9.54
CA LEU A 1155 17.35 -51.66 -8.42
C LEU A 1155 17.30 -50.15 -8.70
N VAL A 1156 16.08 -49.62 -8.76
CA VAL A 1156 15.83 -48.18 -8.89
C VAL A 1156 16.06 -47.50 -7.53
N LEU A 1157 16.80 -46.39 -7.54
CA LEU A 1157 17.16 -45.60 -6.35
C LEU A 1157 16.45 -44.24 -6.36
N ASN A 1158 16.52 -43.54 -5.22
CA ASN A 1158 16.17 -42.11 -5.11
C ASN A 1158 14.75 -41.78 -5.56
N ARG A 1159 13.79 -42.69 -5.33
CA ARG A 1159 12.37 -42.41 -5.52
C ARG A 1159 11.85 -41.55 -4.38
N CYS A 1160 11.04 -40.54 -4.70
CA CYS A 1160 10.39 -39.69 -3.70
C CYS A 1160 8.96 -40.17 -3.39
N GLU A 1161 8.39 -39.73 -2.27
CA GLU A 1161 7.01 -40.05 -1.90
C GLU A 1161 5.98 -39.59 -2.96
N HIS A 1162 6.22 -38.47 -3.64
CA HIS A 1162 5.34 -37.99 -4.71
C HIS A 1162 5.26 -38.95 -5.91
N GLN A 1163 6.33 -39.72 -6.16
CA GLN A 1163 6.33 -40.77 -7.18
C GLN A 1163 5.66 -42.04 -6.67
N LEU A 1164 5.86 -42.41 -5.40
CA LEU A 1164 5.29 -43.61 -4.79
C LEU A 1164 3.78 -43.51 -4.58
N ALA A 1165 3.24 -42.32 -4.29
CA ALA A 1165 1.81 -42.10 -4.12
C ALA A 1165 0.99 -42.23 -5.43
N LYS A 1166 1.65 -42.25 -6.59
CA LYS A 1166 1.03 -42.41 -7.92
C LYS A 1166 1.17 -43.83 -8.49
N ALA A 1167 1.95 -44.70 -7.85
CA ALA A 1167 2.12 -46.12 -8.19
C ALA A 1167 1.15 -46.97 -7.37
#